data_AF-A0A1J4Q3W0-F1
#
_entry.id   AF-A0A1J4Q3W0-F1
#
_cell.length_a   1.000
_cell.length_b   1.000
_cell.length_c   1.000
_cell.angle_alpha   90.00
_cell.angle_beta   90.00
_cell.angle_gamma   90.00
#
_symmetry.space_group_name_H-M   'P 1'
#
loop_
_entity.id
_entity.type
_entity.pdbx_description
1 polymer ?
#
loop_
_entity_poly.entity_id
_entity_poly.type
_entity_poly.pdbx_seq_one_letter_code
_entity_poly.pdbx_strand_id
1 'polypeptide(L)'
;MTLDTHGAAKDVSGEEHVARGVLVSIGALLLGLLLAALDQTIVSTALPTIVSDLGGLEHLSWVVTAYLLASTAATPLWGKLGDQYGRKKLFQTAIVIFLVGSALCGMARDMPQLIGFRALQGLGGGGLMVLSMAIVGDIVPPRDRGRYQGLFGAVFGATSVLGPLLGGLFTEHLSWRWVFYVNLPIGIVALAVIAAALRIPARGARHVIDYPGTFLIACVATCLVLVASLGGTTWAWSSPQIISLAVAGVLLAVAFVAVEGRAAEPVLPLGLFRIRTFTLAAVISFIVGFAMFGAMTYLPTFLQVVHGVSPTMSGVYMLPMVFGLLLSSTVSGQIVSRTGRWKVFPVAGTAVTAIGLLLLHRLDETSSTAEMSTYFFVFGLGLGLVMQVLVLIVQNAVSYEDLGVATSGATFFRSIGASFGVAVFGTVFASRLADRLTAAFAGVRLPPGIDADTLKSDPRGIAGLPPALRPAALHAYASSITDVFLYAAPVAFLGFLLAWLLKEEPLRGSVTAPDVSETLAPNPVERSSYDEVCRALSVLGTREGRHEIYRDITERAGYDLLPAASWLLLRVRRNGSVEPGVLAERSPVPLEVVMAAARQVEERRLAEREGLELYLTETGREAAERLAVAREESLAELLGDWWQPGRSATDLGRLLRELSTELCGAERERPHDVPGQPRAAPRTRLS
;
A
#
# COMPACT_ATOMS: atom_id res chain seq x y z
N MET A 1 28.04 46.21 26.14
CA MET A 1 26.78 46.68 25.53
C MET A 1 26.57 45.83 24.27
N THR A 2 25.44 45.12 24.21
CA THR A 2 24.83 44.39 23.06
C THR A 2 25.65 43.29 22.38
N LEU A 3 25.42 41.99 22.67
CA LEU A 3 24.41 41.08 22.05
C LEU A 3 24.45 41.08 20.52
N ASP A 4 24.89 39.95 19.94
CA ASP A 4 24.46 39.46 18.63
C ASP A 4 24.33 37.93 18.68
N THR A 5 23.13 37.50 19.06
CA THR A 5 22.51 36.23 18.68
C THR A 5 22.18 36.28 17.20
N HIS A 6 22.53 35.26 16.41
CA HIS A 6 21.71 34.64 15.33
C HIS A 6 22.58 33.67 14.52
N GLY A 7 22.45 32.37 14.81
CA GLY A 7 23.04 31.26 14.07
C GLY A 7 22.02 30.14 13.89
N ALA A 8 20.78 30.48 13.54
CA ALA A 8 19.70 29.55 13.27
C ALA A 8 19.11 29.83 11.89
N ALA A 9 19.81 29.42 10.83
CA ALA A 9 19.30 29.44 9.46
C ALA A 9 20.06 28.41 8.61
N LYS A 10 19.80 27.11 8.82
CA LYS A 10 20.22 26.09 7.83
C LYS A 10 19.36 24.83 7.72
N ASP A 11 18.38 24.59 8.60
CA ASP A 11 17.54 23.37 8.51
C ASP A 11 16.21 23.52 7.76
N VAL A 12 15.71 24.75 7.52
CA VAL A 12 14.38 24.94 6.90
C VAL A 12 14.38 24.60 5.39
N SER A 13 15.52 24.78 4.70
CA SER A 13 15.61 24.54 3.25
C SER A 13 15.72 23.07 2.85
N GLY A 14 16.16 22.20 3.78
CA GLY A 14 16.26 20.76 3.58
C GLY A 14 14.90 20.07 3.69
N GLU A 15 14.11 20.41 4.70
CA GLU A 15 12.76 19.87 4.90
C GLU A 15 11.79 20.32 3.79
N GLU A 16 11.85 21.58 3.35
CA GLU A 16 11.03 22.07 2.24
C GLU A 16 11.37 21.39 0.90
N HIS A 17 12.65 21.11 0.61
CA HIS A 17 13.03 20.39 -0.60
C HIS A 17 12.58 18.93 -0.59
N VAL A 18 12.64 18.25 0.56
CA VAL A 18 12.18 16.87 0.73
C VAL A 18 10.65 16.80 0.59
N ALA A 19 9.90 17.70 1.23
CA ALA A 19 8.45 17.76 1.11
C ALA A 19 7.98 18.08 -0.33
N ARG A 20 8.66 19.01 -1.01
CA ARG A 20 8.33 19.39 -2.39
C ARG A 20 8.68 18.29 -3.40
N GLY A 21 9.79 17.56 -3.19
CA GLY A 21 10.18 16.41 -4.00
C GLY A 21 9.21 15.23 -3.89
N VAL A 22 8.69 14.97 -2.69
CA VAL A 22 7.67 13.92 -2.44
C VAL A 22 6.35 14.28 -3.14
N LEU A 23 5.88 15.53 -3.03
CA LEU A 23 4.65 15.97 -3.70
C LEU A 23 4.72 15.86 -5.22
N VAL A 24 5.85 16.27 -5.84
CA VAL A 24 6.06 16.15 -7.29
C VAL A 24 6.11 14.69 -7.72
N SER A 25 6.78 13.83 -6.94
CA SER A 25 6.85 12.39 -7.20
C SER A 25 5.46 11.76 -7.14
N ILE A 26 4.66 12.10 -6.14
CA ILE A 26 3.29 11.60 -5.98
C ILE A 26 2.39 12.09 -7.12
N GLY A 27 2.50 13.34 -7.53
CA GLY A 27 1.77 13.85 -8.70
C GLY A 27 2.04 13.02 -9.95
N ALA A 28 3.28 12.58 -10.16
CA ALA A 28 3.63 11.74 -11.31
C ALA A 28 3.14 10.28 -11.18
N LEU A 29 3.13 9.71 -9.96
CA LEU A 29 2.50 8.41 -9.70
C LEU A 29 0.98 8.46 -9.96
N LEU A 30 0.33 9.56 -9.53
CA LEU A 30 -1.08 9.81 -9.78
C LEU A 30 -1.37 10.00 -11.27
N LEU A 31 -0.47 10.63 -12.04
CA LEU A 31 -0.58 10.70 -13.50
C LEU A 31 -0.46 9.31 -14.15
N GLY A 32 0.46 8.45 -13.68
CA GLY A 32 0.55 7.07 -14.15
C GLY A 32 -0.71 6.26 -13.84
N LEU A 33 -1.29 6.44 -12.65
CA LEU A 33 -2.58 5.86 -12.30
C LEU A 33 -3.72 6.41 -13.15
N LEU A 34 -3.75 7.72 -13.39
CA LEU A 34 -4.73 8.40 -14.22
C LEU A 34 -4.73 7.81 -15.63
N LEU A 35 -3.56 7.58 -16.22
CA LEU A 35 -3.42 6.93 -17.52
C LEU A 35 -4.07 5.54 -17.55
N ALA A 36 -3.75 4.70 -16.57
CA ALA A 36 -4.28 3.34 -16.50
C ALA A 36 -5.81 3.30 -16.29
N ALA A 37 -6.33 4.17 -15.42
CA ALA A 37 -7.76 4.25 -15.12
C ALA A 37 -8.57 4.90 -16.25
N LEU A 38 -8.06 6.00 -16.83
CA LEU A 38 -8.70 6.71 -17.94
C LEU A 38 -8.84 5.81 -19.16
N ASP A 39 -7.81 5.03 -19.48
CA ASP A 39 -7.77 4.14 -20.65
C ASP A 39 -8.86 3.03 -20.59
N GLN A 40 -9.23 2.56 -19.40
CA GLN A 40 -10.34 1.62 -19.25
C GLN A 40 -11.69 2.28 -19.58
N THR A 41 -11.91 3.52 -19.12
CA THR A 41 -13.20 4.20 -19.24
C THR A 41 -13.41 4.82 -20.62
N ILE A 42 -12.37 5.45 -21.19
CA ILE A 42 -12.42 6.14 -22.49
C ILE A 42 -12.62 5.17 -23.67
N VAL A 43 -12.01 3.98 -23.62
CA VAL A 43 -12.12 2.97 -24.67
C VAL A 43 -13.52 2.38 -24.69
N SER A 44 -14.15 2.20 -23.53
CA SER A 44 -15.52 1.67 -23.45
C SER A 44 -16.52 2.54 -24.20
N THR A 45 -16.34 3.86 -24.21
CA THR A 45 -17.24 4.77 -24.95
C THR A 45 -16.95 4.81 -26.44
N ALA A 46 -15.71 4.55 -26.86
CA ALA A 46 -15.34 4.54 -28.26
C ALA A 46 -15.56 3.20 -28.96
N LEU A 47 -15.84 2.14 -28.19
CA LEU A 47 -15.93 0.77 -28.66
C LEU A 47 -16.90 0.55 -29.84
N PRO A 48 -18.11 1.15 -29.86
CA PRO A 48 -19.01 1.01 -31.00
C PRO A 48 -18.42 1.59 -32.30
N THR A 49 -17.76 2.74 -32.23
CA THR A 49 -17.11 3.39 -33.37
C THR A 49 -15.91 2.58 -33.87
N ILE A 50 -15.11 2.03 -32.96
CA ILE A 50 -13.97 1.15 -33.29
C ILE A 50 -14.44 -0.05 -34.11
N VAL A 51 -15.53 -0.70 -33.68
CA VAL A 51 -16.08 -1.87 -34.36
C VAL A 51 -16.71 -1.50 -35.70
N SER A 52 -17.32 -0.32 -35.80
CA SER A 52 -17.84 0.19 -37.08
C SER A 52 -16.71 0.39 -38.11
N ASP A 53 -15.53 0.85 -37.69
CA ASP A 53 -14.40 1.12 -38.58
C ASP A 53 -13.56 -0.12 -38.91
N LEU A 54 -13.33 -1.01 -37.93
CA LEU A 54 -12.45 -2.18 -38.06
C LEU A 54 -13.21 -3.47 -38.40
N GLY A 55 -14.54 -3.47 -38.30
CA GLY A 55 -15.37 -4.68 -38.39
C GLY A 55 -15.21 -5.59 -37.16
N GLY A 56 -15.75 -6.81 -37.23
CA GLY A 56 -15.54 -7.84 -36.19
C GLY A 56 -16.34 -7.62 -34.90
N LEU A 57 -17.67 -7.47 -35.02
CA LEU A 57 -18.60 -7.38 -33.88
C LEU A 57 -18.42 -8.53 -32.87
N GLU A 58 -18.10 -9.74 -33.34
CA GLU A 58 -17.81 -10.91 -32.51
C GLU A 58 -16.60 -10.76 -31.59
N HIS A 59 -15.71 -9.80 -31.87
CA HIS A 59 -14.49 -9.52 -31.13
C HIS A 59 -14.60 -8.31 -30.19
N LEU A 60 -15.78 -7.68 -30.10
CA LEU A 60 -16.00 -6.46 -29.31
C LEU A 60 -15.65 -6.65 -27.82
N SER A 61 -16.09 -7.76 -27.22
CA SER A 61 -15.82 -8.09 -25.82
C SER A 61 -14.34 -8.38 -25.55
N TRP A 62 -13.58 -8.81 -26.57
CA TRP A 62 -12.17 -9.14 -26.45
C TRP A 62 -11.26 -7.92 -26.29
N VAL A 63 -11.65 -6.74 -26.79
CA VAL A 63 -10.86 -5.51 -26.67
C VAL A 63 -10.69 -5.07 -25.21
N VAL A 64 -11.75 -5.20 -24.42
CA VAL A 64 -11.74 -4.91 -22.97
C VAL A 64 -11.16 -6.10 -22.21
N THR A 65 -11.58 -7.32 -22.55
CA THR A 65 -11.12 -8.54 -21.88
C THR A 65 -9.61 -8.72 -21.98
N ALA A 66 -9.00 -8.53 -23.15
CA ALA A 66 -7.56 -8.70 -23.34
C ALA A 66 -6.72 -7.73 -22.50
N TYR A 67 -7.16 -6.48 -22.36
CA TYR A 67 -6.51 -5.52 -21.48
C TYR A 67 -6.63 -5.93 -20.01
N LEU A 68 -7.84 -6.28 -19.54
CA LEU A 68 -8.07 -6.70 -18.16
C LEU A 68 -7.31 -7.98 -17.82
N LEU A 69 -7.27 -8.93 -18.76
CA LEU A 69 -6.56 -10.19 -18.67
C LEU A 69 -5.06 -9.96 -18.47
N ALA A 70 -4.44 -9.17 -19.36
CA ALA A 70 -3.02 -8.88 -19.31
C ALA A 70 -2.64 -8.06 -18.07
N SER A 71 -3.46 -7.07 -17.71
CA SER A 71 -3.27 -6.25 -16.51
C SER A 71 -3.32 -7.08 -15.22
N THR A 72 -4.31 -7.98 -15.12
CA THR A 72 -4.48 -8.86 -13.95
C THR A 72 -3.36 -9.87 -13.84
N ALA A 73 -2.98 -10.52 -14.96
CA ALA A 73 -1.90 -11.49 -14.99
C ALA A 73 -0.53 -10.87 -14.68
N ALA A 74 -0.29 -9.63 -15.11
CA ALA A 74 0.98 -8.93 -14.85
C ALA A 74 1.09 -8.33 -13.45
N THR A 75 -0.02 -8.16 -12.73
CA THR A 75 -0.07 -7.49 -11.42
C THR A 75 0.89 -8.09 -10.38
N PRO A 76 0.90 -9.41 -10.11
CA PRO A 76 1.84 -10.01 -9.16
C PRO A 76 3.30 -9.87 -9.61
N LEU A 77 3.52 -10.02 -10.93
CA LEU A 77 4.85 -9.94 -11.53
C LEU A 77 5.47 -8.56 -11.32
N TRP A 78 4.71 -7.49 -11.54
CA TRP A 78 5.17 -6.13 -11.29
C TRP A 78 5.47 -5.87 -9.82
N GLY A 79 4.68 -6.41 -8.90
CA GLY A 79 4.93 -6.31 -7.47
C GLY A 79 6.30 -6.86 -7.10
N LYS A 80 6.57 -8.10 -7.50
CA LYS A 80 7.82 -8.79 -7.19
C LYS A 80 9.03 -8.21 -7.93
N LEU A 81 8.93 -7.97 -9.23
CA LEU A 81 10.02 -7.35 -9.99
C LEU A 81 10.34 -5.95 -9.47
N GLY A 82 9.33 -5.22 -8.98
CA GLY A 82 9.50 -3.94 -8.32
C GLY A 82 10.33 -4.03 -7.03
N ASP A 83 10.14 -5.09 -6.24
CA ASP A 83 10.92 -5.35 -5.03
C ASP A 83 12.37 -5.73 -5.37
N GLN A 84 12.57 -6.58 -6.39
CA GLN A 84 13.88 -7.12 -6.76
C GLN A 84 14.77 -6.12 -7.54
N TYR A 85 14.22 -5.44 -8.55
CA TYR A 85 14.99 -4.61 -9.48
C TYR A 85 14.83 -3.11 -9.23
N GLY A 86 14.05 -2.74 -8.22
CA GLY A 86 13.79 -1.38 -7.78
C GLY A 86 12.57 -0.76 -8.46
N ARG A 87 11.64 -0.26 -7.64
CA ARG A 87 10.33 0.23 -8.09
C ARG A 87 10.39 1.38 -9.09
N LYS A 88 11.36 2.30 -8.97
CA LYS A 88 11.50 3.45 -9.89
C LYS A 88 11.66 2.98 -11.34
N LYS A 89 12.64 2.10 -11.60
CA LYS A 89 12.95 1.64 -12.97
C LYS A 89 11.77 0.86 -13.54
N LEU A 90 11.17 -0.01 -12.74
CA LEU A 90 10.05 -0.84 -13.16
C LEU A 90 8.81 0.00 -13.46
N PHE A 91 8.56 1.08 -12.70
CA PHE A 91 7.48 2.00 -13.01
C PHE A 91 7.70 2.72 -14.34
N GLN A 92 8.93 3.16 -14.62
CA GLN A 92 9.27 3.76 -15.91
C GLN A 92 9.10 2.75 -17.06
N THR A 93 9.51 1.50 -16.87
CA THR A 93 9.28 0.43 -17.84
C THR A 93 7.79 0.18 -18.07
N ALA A 94 6.97 0.17 -17.01
CA ALA A 94 5.51 0.03 -17.13
C ALA A 94 4.89 1.19 -17.91
N ILE A 95 5.31 2.44 -17.68
CA ILE A 95 4.89 3.59 -18.50
C ILE A 95 5.27 3.37 -19.96
N VAL A 96 6.51 3.00 -20.25
CA VAL A 96 6.97 2.81 -21.63
C VAL A 96 6.19 1.70 -22.34
N ILE A 97 5.98 0.55 -21.71
CA ILE A 97 5.17 -0.54 -22.25
C ILE A 97 3.74 -0.06 -22.53
N PHE A 98 3.14 0.66 -21.58
CA PHE A 98 1.81 1.23 -21.74
C PHE A 98 1.73 2.22 -22.91
N LEU A 99 2.70 3.13 -23.04
CA LEU A 99 2.74 4.12 -24.12
C LEU A 99 2.95 3.48 -25.49
N VAL A 100 3.84 2.49 -25.60
CA VAL A 100 4.04 1.72 -26.83
C VAL A 100 2.77 0.96 -27.20
N GLY A 101 2.14 0.28 -26.23
CA GLY A 101 0.86 -0.40 -26.44
C GLY A 101 -0.24 0.57 -26.90
N SER A 102 -0.32 1.76 -26.29
CA SER A 102 -1.27 2.81 -26.68
C SER A 102 -1.01 3.32 -28.10
N ALA A 103 0.25 3.59 -28.45
CA ALA A 103 0.61 4.02 -29.81
C ALA A 103 0.24 2.95 -30.86
N LEU A 104 0.51 1.68 -30.55
CA LEU A 104 0.15 0.56 -31.42
C LEU A 104 -1.37 0.37 -31.55
N CYS A 105 -2.14 0.53 -30.46
CA CYS A 105 -3.61 0.52 -30.52
C CYS A 105 -4.14 1.62 -31.45
N GLY A 106 -3.58 2.84 -31.35
CA GLY A 106 -3.89 3.94 -32.27
C GLY A 106 -3.45 3.66 -33.72
N MET A 107 -2.53 2.73 -33.97
CA MET A 107 -2.07 2.30 -35.29
C MET A 107 -2.76 1.03 -35.81
N ALA A 108 -3.65 0.40 -35.04
CA ALA A 108 -4.31 -0.85 -35.41
C ALA A 108 -5.12 -0.72 -36.72
N ARG A 109 -5.04 -1.75 -37.56
CA ARG A 109 -5.73 -1.83 -38.85
C ARG A 109 -6.86 -2.85 -38.89
N ASP A 110 -6.89 -3.76 -37.92
CA ASP A 110 -7.91 -4.80 -37.75
C ASP A 110 -8.13 -5.11 -36.26
N MET A 111 -9.23 -5.80 -35.95
CA MET A 111 -9.60 -6.15 -34.57
C MET A 111 -8.57 -7.08 -33.88
N PRO A 112 -8.05 -8.15 -34.52
CA PRO A 112 -7.01 -8.98 -33.91
C PRO A 112 -5.75 -8.20 -33.51
N GLN A 113 -5.26 -7.29 -34.37
CA GLN A 113 -4.16 -6.40 -34.04
C GLN A 113 -4.50 -5.51 -32.84
N LEU A 114 -5.68 -4.91 -32.83
CA LEU A 114 -6.12 -4.08 -31.69
C LEU A 114 -6.14 -4.89 -30.40
N ILE A 115 -6.67 -6.11 -30.41
CA ILE A 115 -6.71 -7.00 -29.24
C ILE A 115 -5.29 -7.35 -28.75
N GLY A 116 -4.38 -7.69 -29.67
CA GLY A 116 -2.98 -7.97 -29.34
C GLY A 116 -2.28 -6.76 -28.72
N PHE A 117 -2.49 -5.57 -29.28
CA PHE A 117 -1.93 -4.33 -28.76
C PHE A 117 -2.57 -3.92 -27.41
N ARG A 118 -3.86 -4.20 -27.21
CA ARG A 118 -4.54 -4.02 -25.92
C ARG A 118 -4.00 -4.94 -24.84
N ALA A 119 -3.66 -6.18 -25.18
CA ALA A 119 -2.96 -7.08 -24.26
C ALA A 119 -1.59 -6.50 -23.87
N LEU A 120 -0.79 -6.04 -24.83
CA LEU A 120 0.50 -5.39 -24.55
C LEU A 120 0.34 -4.14 -23.67
N GLN A 121 -0.65 -3.30 -23.97
CA GLN A 121 -0.97 -2.10 -23.18
C GLN A 121 -1.40 -2.47 -21.76
N GLY A 122 -2.22 -3.52 -21.61
CA GLY A 122 -2.67 -4.04 -20.32
C GLY A 122 -1.52 -4.51 -19.43
N LEU A 123 -0.48 -5.13 -20.00
CA LEU A 123 0.74 -5.48 -19.26
C LEU A 123 1.35 -4.25 -18.57
N GLY A 124 1.45 -3.11 -19.26
CA GLY A 124 1.91 -1.86 -18.67
C GLY A 124 0.93 -1.28 -17.65
N GLY A 125 -0.37 -1.32 -17.95
CA GLY A 125 -1.44 -0.77 -17.11
C GLY A 125 -1.51 -1.42 -15.72
N GLY A 126 -1.36 -2.74 -15.64
CA GLY A 126 -1.29 -3.45 -14.35
C GLY A 126 -0.10 -3.00 -13.50
N GLY A 127 1.04 -2.78 -14.14
CA GLY A 127 2.25 -2.24 -13.49
C GLY A 127 2.04 -0.84 -12.95
N LEU A 128 1.42 0.05 -13.74
CA LEU A 128 1.10 1.42 -13.32
C LEU A 128 0.21 1.45 -12.08
N MET A 129 -0.78 0.55 -11.97
CA MET A 129 -1.65 0.49 -10.80
C MET A 129 -0.90 -0.02 -9.55
N VAL A 130 -0.19 -1.14 -9.67
CA VAL A 130 0.44 -1.83 -8.53
C VAL A 130 1.64 -1.08 -8.01
N LEU A 131 2.55 -0.69 -8.91
CA LEU A 131 3.79 -0.02 -8.54
C LEU A 131 3.52 1.39 -8.01
N SER A 132 2.48 2.10 -8.49
CA SER A 132 2.10 3.39 -7.91
C SER A 132 1.72 3.27 -6.43
N MET A 133 0.90 2.28 -6.07
CA MET A 133 0.50 2.05 -4.68
C MET A 133 1.69 1.61 -3.82
N ALA A 134 2.58 0.80 -4.37
CA ALA A 134 3.76 0.31 -3.66
C ALA A 134 4.81 1.42 -3.44
N ILE A 135 5.07 2.27 -4.44
CA ILE A 135 6.01 3.40 -4.32
C ILE A 135 5.50 4.42 -3.30
N VAL A 136 4.19 4.68 -3.24
CA VAL A 136 3.61 5.51 -2.18
C VAL A 136 3.90 4.91 -0.81
N GLY A 137 3.84 3.59 -0.67
CA GLY A 137 4.25 2.89 0.55
C GLY A 137 5.71 3.18 0.94
N ASP A 138 6.62 3.23 -0.02
CA ASP A 138 8.05 3.44 0.22
C ASP A 138 8.39 4.89 0.59
N ILE A 139 7.73 5.87 -0.04
CA ILE A 139 8.08 7.30 0.13
C ILE A 139 7.21 8.03 1.18
N VAL A 140 6.06 7.47 1.53
CA VAL A 140 5.10 8.09 2.46
C VAL A 140 5.07 7.33 3.78
N PRO A 141 5.31 8.03 4.91
CA PRO A 141 5.13 7.45 6.25
C PRO A 141 3.73 6.85 6.41
N PRO A 142 3.56 5.71 7.12
CA PRO A 142 2.27 5.05 7.30
C PRO A 142 1.14 6.01 7.74
N ARG A 143 1.47 6.99 8.58
CA ARG A 143 0.53 8.01 9.08
C ARG A 143 -0.11 8.86 7.98
N ASP A 144 0.63 9.16 6.92
CA ASP A 144 0.19 10.05 5.85
C ASP A 144 -0.36 9.30 4.64
N ARG A 145 -0.14 7.97 4.54
CA ARG A 145 -0.69 7.12 3.47
C ARG A 145 -2.20 7.26 3.34
N GLY A 146 -2.88 7.48 4.48
CA GLY A 146 -4.25 8.01 4.61
C GLY A 146 -4.65 8.99 3.51
N ARG A 147 -4.00 10.15 3.56
CA ARG A 147 -4.27 11.30 2.71
C ARG A 147 -3.90 11.04 1.25
N TYR A 148 -2.78 10.37 1.00
CA TYR A 148 -2.29 10.15 -0.35
C TYR A 148 -3.09 9.09 -1.11
N GLN A 149 -3.60 8.05 -0.45
CA GLN A 149 -4.54 7.12 -1.10
C GLN A 149 -5.90 7.74 -1.37
N GLY A 150 -6.34 8.74 -0.58
CA GLY A 150 -7.46 9.60 -0.96
C GLY A 150 -7.25 10.22 -2.34
N LEU A 151 -6.03 10.67 -2.69
CA LEU A 151 -5.76 11.17 -4.03
C LEU A 151 -5.93 10.10 -5.12
N PHE A 152 -5.67 8.82 -4.83
CA PHE A 152 -5.92 7.72 -5.78
C PHE A 152 -7.42 7.58 -6.06
N GLY A 153 -8.25 7.60 -5.02
CA GLY A 153 -9.71 7.61 -5.18
C GLY A 153 -10.22 8.81 -5.98
N ALA A 154 -9.56 9.96 -5.85
CA ALA A 154 -9.92 11.18 -6.58
C ALA A 154 -9.58 11.05 -8.06
N VAL A 155 -8.46 10.40 -8.39
CA VAL A 155 -8.12 10.04 -9.76
C VAL A 155 -9.15 9.08 -10.36
N PHE A 156 -9.59 8.06 -9.61
CA PHE A 156 -10.65 7.15 -10.08
C PHE A 156 -11.98 7.87 -10.33
N GLY A 157 -12.36 8.83 -9.48
CA GLY A 157 -13.56 9.63 -9.72
C GLY A 157 -13.42 10.67 -10.83
N ALA A 158 -12.24 11.26 -10.99
CA ALA A 158 -11.98 12.15 -12.12
C ALA A 158 -12.06 11.36 -13.43
N THR A 159 -11.50 10.15 -13.49
CA THR A 159 -11.51 9.29 -14.69
C THR A 159 -12.89 8.73 -15.04
N SER A 160 -13.79 8.54 -14.06
CA SER A 160 -15.17 8.13 -14.36
C SER A 160 -15.96 9.20 -15.11
N VAL A 161 -15.61 10.49 -14.94
CA VAL A 161 -16.23 11.60 -15.71
C VAL A 161 -15.43 11.90 -16.97
N LEU A 162 -14.11 12.05 -16.83
CA LEU A 162 -13.22 12.42 -17.93
C LEU A 162 -13.18 11.35 -19.03
N GLY A 163 -13.29 10.07 -18.67
CA GLY A 163 -13.25 8.96 -19.63
C GLY A 163 -14.35 9.07 -20.68
N PRO A 164 -15.64 8.98 -20.30
CA PRO A 164 -16.73 9.12 -21.25
C PRO A 164 -16.77 10.45 -21.99
N LEU A 165 -16.42 11.54 -21.31
CA LEU A 165 -16.40 12.88 -21.91
C LEU A 165 -15.34 13.02 -23.00
N LEU A 166 -14.09 12.63 -22.71
CA LEU A 166 -13.01 12.67 -23.69
C LEU A 166 -13.23 11.63 -24.79
N GLY A 167 -13.76 10.46 -24.45
CA GLY A 167 -14.06 9.39 -25.39
C GLY A 167 -15.08 9.83 -26.43
N GLY A 168 -16.22 10.37 -25.97
CA GLY A 168 -17.25 10.95 -26.82
C GLY A 168 -16.70 12.07 -27.71
N LEU A 169 -16.01 13.06 -27.10
CA LEU A 169 -15.41 14.19 -27.81
C LEU A 169 -14.47 13.74 -28.94
N PHE A 170 -13.58 12.77 -28.67
CA PHE A 170 -12.64 12.27 -29.66
C PHE A 170 -13.31 11.44 -30.76
N THR A 171 -14.34 10.66 -30.42
CA THR A 171 -15.08 9.88 -31.41
C THR A 171 -15.99 10.72 -32.29
N GLU A 172 -16.56 11.82 -31.76
CA GLU A 172 -17.50 12.68 -32.48
C GLU A 172 -16.80 13.73 -33.34
N HIS A 173 -15.67 14.30 -32.87
CA HIS A 173 -15.01 15.41 -33.56
C HIS A 173 -13.66 15.07 -34.20
N LEU A 174 -13.03 13.95 -33.81
CA LEU A 174 -11.73 13.54 -34.34
C LEU A 174 -11.83 12.13 -34.94
N SER A 175 -11.17 11.16 -34.30
CA SER A 175 -11.17 9.75 -34.66
C SER A 175 -10.99 8.97 -33.36
N TRP A 176 -11.57 7.77 -33.29
CA TRP A 176 -11.37 6.86 -32.16
C TRP A 176 -9.90 6.59 -31.85
N ARG A 177 -8.99 6.77 -32.82
CA ARG A 177 -7.54 6.56 -32.64
C ARG A 177 -6.95 7.53 -31.59
N TRP A 178 -7.52 8.73 -31.46
CA TRP A 178 -7.09 9.74 -30.47
C TRP A 178 -7.37 9.33 -29.03
N VAL A 179 -8.30 8.41 -28.82
CA VAL A 179 -8.55 7.77 -27.53
C VAL A 179 -7.29 7.08 -27.00
N PHE A 180 -6.45 6.56 -27.89
CA PHE A 180 -5.16 5.98 -27.52
C PHE A 180 -4.01 6.99 -27.59
N TYR A 181 -4.05 7.95 -28.52
CA TYR A 181 -2.97 8.94 -28.64
C TYR A 181 -2.93 9.96 -27.49
N VAL A 182 -4.05 10.22 -26.80
CA VAL A 182 -4.09 11.12 -25.63
C VAL A 182 -3.19 10.64 -24.48
N ASN A 183 -2.96 9.33 -24.38
CA ASN A 183 -2.10 8.74 -23.36
C ASN A 183 -0.62 9.07 -23.56
N LEU A 184 -0.17 9.26 -24.81
CA LEU A 184 1.24 9.53 -25.15
C LEU A 184 1.79 10.80 -24.49
N PRO A 185 1.21 12.00 -24.69
CA PRO A 185 1.74 13.23 -24.10
C PRO A 185 1.72 13.17 -22.57
N ILE A 186 0.64 12.65 -21.98
CA ILE A 186 0.49 12.54 -20.52
C ILE A 186 1.54 11.58 -19.95
N GLY A 187 1.76 10.42 -20.59
CA GLY A 187 2.76 9.45 -20.14
C GLY A 187 4.20 9.93 -20.34
N ILE A 188 4.50 10.69 -21.40
CA ILE A 188 5.82 11.32 -21.60
C ILE A 188 6.10 12.31 -20.46
N VAL A 189 5.12 13.14 -20.10
CA VAL A 189 5.25 14.07 -18.96
C VAL A 189 5.46 13.29 -17.66
N ALA A 190 4.66 12.26 -17.39
CA ALA A 190 4.82 11.43 -16.19
C ALA A 190 6.21 10.77 -16.14
N LEU A 191 6.69 10.24 -17.27
CA LEU A 191 8.00 9.62 -17.39
C LEU A 191 9.13 10.61 -17.11
N ALA A 192 9.05 11.82 -17.67
CA ALA A 192 10.04 12.89 -17.48
C ALA A 192 10.08 13.34 -16.01
N VAL A 193 8.92 13.55 -15.39
CA VAL A 193 8.83 13.97 -13.98
C VAL A 193 9.39 12.87 -13.06
N ILE A 194 9.09 11.60 -13.31
CA ILE A 194 9.61 10.49 -12.49
C ILE A 194 11.11 10.30 -12.67
N ALA A 195 11.61 10.46 -13.89
CA ALA A 195 13.04 10.42 -14.15
C ALA A 195 13.78 11.46 -13.30
N ALA A 196 13.27 12.69 -13.25
CA ALA A 196 13.88 13.83 -12.56
C ALA A 196 13.67 13.83 -11.03
N ALA A 197 12.43 13.61 -10.57
CA ALA A 197 12.03 13.87 -9.18
C ALA A 197 12.08 12.63 -8.26
N LEU A 198 11.76 11.44 -8.78
CA LEU A 198 11.67 10.25 -7.94
C LEU A 198 13.09 9.71 -7.65
N ARG A 199 13.53 9.77 -6.39
CA ARG A 199 14.80 9.18 -5.95
C ARG A 199 14.49 8.10 -4.92
N ILE A 200 14.59 6.84 -5.35
CA ILE A 200 14.48 5.67 -4.47
C ILE A 200 15.87 5.03 -4.42
N PRO A 201 16.49 4.85 -3.25
CA PRO A 201 17.77 4.15 -3.12
C PRO A 201 17.65 2.74 -3.72
N ALA A 202 18.48 2.44 -4.72
CA ALA A 202 18.51 1.12 -5.31
C ALA A 202 19.26 0.16 -4.39
N ARG A 203 18.60 -0.88 -3.89
CA ARG A 203 19.27 -1.97 -3.17
C ARG A 203 19.85 -2.95 -4.19
N GLY A 204 21.18 -3.04 -4.24
CA GLY A 204 21.89 -3.95 -5.12
C GLY A 204 21.96 -5.35 -4.54
N ALA A 205 20.86 -6.10 -4.55
CA ALA A 205 20.87 -7.54 -4.27
C ALA A 205 20.71 -8.33 -5.58
N ARG A 206 21.39 -9.49 -5.66
CA ARG A 206 21.21 -10.43 -6.77
C ARG A 206 19.94 -11.23 -6.51
N HIS A 207 18.93 -11.03 -7.35
CA HIS A 207 17.66 -11.74 -7.26
C HIS A 207 17.55 -12.76 -8.38
N VAL A 208 16.92 -13.90 -8.08
CA VAL A 208 16.59 -14.93 -9.08
C VAL A 208 15.12 -14.80 -9.46
N ILE A 209 14.84 -14.58 -10.75
CA ILE A 209 13.46 -14.53 -11.24
C ILE A 209 12.90 -15.94 -11.31
N ASP A 210 11.76 -16.14 -10.66
CA ASP A 210 10.95 -17.34 -10.79
C ASP A 210 10.08 -17.28 -12.06
N TYR A 211 10.70 -17.61 -13.19
CA TYR A 211 10.03 -17.72 -14.48
C TYR A 211 8.88 -18.75 -14.49
N PRO A 212 9.03 -19.98 -13.95
CA PRO A 212 7.94 -20.95 -13.99
C PRO A 212 6.77 -20.56 -13.08
N GLY A 213 7.00 -20.04 -11.88
CA GLY A 213 5.95 -19.52 -11.01
C GLY A 213 5.22 -18.32 -11.64
N THR A 214 5.98 -17.40 -12.26
CA THR A 214 5.43 -16.25 -13.01
C THR A 214 4.53 -16.69 -14.16
N PHE A 215 4.98 -17.66 -14.96
CA PHE A 215 4.20 -18.15 -16.09
C PHE A 215 2.93 -18.85 -15.60
N LEU A 216 3.03 -19.69 -14.56
CA LEU A 216 1.89 -20.41 -14.01
C LEU A 216 0.85 -19.47 -13.40
N ILE A 217 1.25 -18.48 -12.59
CA ILE A 217 0.29 -17.54 -12.00
C ILE A 217 -0.41 -16.69 -13.09
N ALA A 218 0.32 -16.31 -14.14
CA ALA A 218 -0.26 -15.63 -15.29
C ALA A 218 -1.30 -16.53 -15.99
N CYS A 219 -0.98 -17.81 -16.24
CA CYS A 219 -1.92 -18.75 -16.84
C CYS A 219 -3.15 -19.02 -15.96
N VAL A 220 -2.98 -19.13 -14.64
CA VAL A 220 -4.10 -19.28 -13.68
C VAL A 220 -5.00 -18.05 -13.71
N ALA A 221 -4.42 -16.86 -13.59
CA ALA A 221 -5.15 -15.60 -13.69
C ALA A 221 -5.88 -15.51 -15.04
N THR A 222 -5.22 -15.92 -16.13
CA THR A 222 -5.81 -15.94 -17.45
C THR A 222 -7.02 -16.86 -17.53
N CYS A 223 -6.92 -18.10 -17.04
CA CYS A 223 -8.05 -19.04 -17.03
C CYS A 223 -9.21 -18.49 -16.19
N LEU A 224 -8.93 -17.98 -14.99
CA LEU A 224 -9.96 -17.43 -14.09
C LEU A 224 -10.69 -16.24 -14.72
N VAL A 225 -9.93 -15.28 -15.28
CA VAL A 225 -10.52 -14.10 -15.92
C VAL A 225 -11.26 -14.46 -17.20
N LEU A 226 -10.80 -15.45 -17.99
CA LEU A 226 -11.52 -15.90 -19.18
C LEU A 226 -12.82 -16.63 -18.82
N VAL A 227 -12.79 -17.54 -17.85
CA VAL A 227 -14.00 -18.21 -17.35
C VAL A 227 -15.01 -17.19 -16.85
N ALA A 228 -14.55 -16.19 -16.11
CA ALA A 228 -15.41 -15.11 -15.66
C ALA A 228 -15.91 -14.27 -16.85
N SER A 229 -15.03 -13.65 -17.64
CA SER A 229 -15.41 -12.68 -18.66
C SER A 229 -16.29 -13.26 -19.78
N LEU A 230 -16.01 -14.50 -20.20
CA LEU A 230 -16.71 -15.16 -21.31
C LEU A 230 -17.83 -16.11 -20.86
N GLY A 231 -17.82 -16.52 -19.59
CA GLY A 231 -18.83 -17.40 -19.02
C GLY A 231 -20.17 -16.68 -18.82
N GLY A 232 -21.23 -17.22 -19.42
CA GLY A 232 -22.58 -16.67 -19.38
C GLY A 232 -22.83 -15.47 -20.30
N THR A 233 -21.79 -14.95 -20.95
CA THR A 233 -21.88 -13.84 -21.93
C THR A 233 -21.73 -14.39 -23.35
N THR A 234 -20.53 -14.85 -23.70
CA THR A 234 -20.20 -15.39 -25.04
C THR A 234 -20.47 -16.88 -25.11
N TRP A 235 -20.14 -17.63 -24.05
CA TRP A 235 -20.34 -19.06 -23.98
C TRP A 235 -21.17 -19.42 -22.75
N ALA A 236 -22.08 -20.38 -22.89
CA ALA A 236 -22.83 -20.91 -21.76
C ALA A 236 -21.88 -21.48 -20.69
N TRP A 237 -22.27 -21.37 -19.41
CA TRP A 237 -21.48 -21.92 -18.31
C TRP A 237 -21.27 -23.44 -18.41
N SER A 238 -22.22 -24.16 -19.01
CA SER A 238 -22.14 -25.60 -19.28
C SER A 238 -21.35 -25.95 -20.55
N SER A 239 -20.84 -24.95 -21.27
CA SER A 239 -20.10 -25.16 -22.52
C SER A 239 -18.79 -25.93 -22.25
N PRO A 240 -18.43 -26.92 -23.10
CA PRO A 240 -17.17 -27.66 -22.98
C PRO A 240 -15.95 -26.74 -22.87
N GLN A 241 -15.97 -25.60 -23.57
CA GLN A 241 -14.92 -24.59 -23.57
C GLN A 241 -14.72 -23.99 -22.17
N ILE A 242 -15.80 -23.51 -21.52
CA ILE A 242 -15.73 -22.93 -20.17
C ILE A 242 -15.34 -23.98 -19.13
N ILE A 243 -15.90 -25.19 -19.23
CA ILE A 243 -15.55 -26.29 -18.32
C ILE A 243 -14.06 -26.67 -18.50
N SER A 244 -13.58 -26.78 -19.73
CA SER A 244 -12.17 -27.09 -20.01
C SER A 244 -11.22 -26.01 -19.49
N LEU A 245 -11.57 -24.72 -19.63
CA LEU A 245 -10.84 -23.59 -19.05
C LEU A 245 -10.86 -23.61 -17.51
N ALA A 246 -12.00 -23.93 -16.89
CA ALA A 246 -12.11 -24.04 -15.44
C ALA A 246 -11.26 -25.20 -14.89
N VAL A 247 -11.34 -26.38 -15.51
CA VAL A 247 -10.52 -27.55 -15.15
C VAL A 247 -9.04 -27.26 -15.37
N ALA A 248 -8.66 -26.68 -16.51
CA ALA A 248 -7.28 -26.26 -16.78
C ALA A 248 -6.80 -25.25 -15.74
N GLY A 249 -7.62 -24.26 -15.38
CA GLY A 249 -7.32 -23.29 -14.32
C GLY A 249 -7.04 -23.95 -12.97
N VAL A 250 -7.85 -24.93 -12.57
CA VAL A 250 -7.63 -25.70 -11.33
C VAL A 250 -6.34 -26.51 -11.40
N LEU A 251 -6.08 -27.21 -12.51
CA LEU A 251 -4.85 -27.99 -12.70
C LEU A 251 -3.61 -27.09 -12.67
N LEU A 252 -3.66 -25.93 -13.33
CA LEU A 252 -2.60 -24.93 -13.33
C LEU A 252 -2.40 -24.32 -11.95
N ALA A 253 -3.47 -24.12 -11.17
CA ALA A 253 -3.36 -23.63 -9.80
C ALA A 253 -2.69 -24.66 -8.87
N VAL A 254 -3.01 -25.96 -9.03
CA VAL A 254 -2.33 -27.04 -8.31
C VAL A 254 -0.85 -27.11 -8.72
N ALA A 255 -0.55 -26.99 -10.02
CA ALA A 255 0.82 -26.94 -10.52
C ALA A 255 1.57 -25.71 -9.98
N PHE A 256 0.92 -24.55 -9.94
CA PHE A 256 1.46 -23.32 -9.35
C PHE A 256 1.86 -23.55 -7.91
N VAL A 257 0.96 -24.04 -7.04
CA VAL A 257 1.27 -24.31 -5.62
C VAL A 257 2.46 -25.28 -5.47
N ALA A 258 2.54 -26.31 -6.33
CA ALA A 258 3.62 -27.29 -6.29
C ALA A 258 4.99 -26.75 -6.76
N VAL A 259 5.01 -25.81 -7.71
CA VAL A 259 6.23 -25.15 -8.19
C VAL A 259 6.65 -24.07 -7.21
N GLU A 260 5.70 -23.26 -6.75
CA GLU A 260 5.92 -22.15 -5.83
C GLU A 260 6.49 -22.61 -4.49
N GLY A 261 6.03 -23.77 -4.00
CA GLY A 261 6.57 -24.38 -2.77
C GLY A 261 8.02 -24.86 -2.90
N ARG A 262 8.59 -24.90 -4.12
CA ARG A 262 9.98 -25.32 -4.39
C ARG A 262 10.85 -24.18 -4.91
N ALA A 263 10.28 -23.02 -5.23
CA ALA A 263 11.00 -21.89 -5.77
C ALA A 263 11.87 -21.22 -4.69
N ALA A 264 13.08 -20.81 -5.06
CA ALA A 264 14.00 -20.12 -4.14
C ALA A 264 13.51 -18.72 -3.75
N GLU A 265 12.98 -17.99 -4.73
CA GLU A 265 12.25 -16.74 -4.54
C GLU A 265 10.87 -16.93 -5.18
N PRO A 266 9.81 -17.29 -4.44
CA PRO A 266 8.45 -17.43 -4.99
C PRO A 266 7.81 -16.07 -5.35
N VAL A 267 7.02 -16.01 -6.43
CA VAL A 267 6.22 -14.82 -6.83
C VAL A 267 5.15 -14.46 -5.80
N LEU A 268 4.53 -15.45 -5.17
CA LEU A 268 3.57 -15.32 -4.09
C LEU A 268 3.93 -16.35 -2.99
N PRO A 269 4.78 -15.97 -2.02
CA PRO A 269 5.23 -16.87 -0.97
C PRO A 269 4.05 -17.49 -0.24
N LEU A 270 3.94 -18.82 -0.28
CA LEU A 270 2.85 -19.56 0.38
C LEU A 270 2.83 -19.30 1.90
N GLY A 271 3.96 -18.93 2.48
CA GLY A 271 4.08 -18.49 3.88
C GLY A 271 3.20 -17.30 4.24
N LEU A 272 2.88 -16.41 3.27
CA LEU A 272 1.96 -15.29 3.49
C LEU A 272 0.55 -15.79 3.85
N PHE A 273 0.09 -16.90 3.27
CA PHE A 273 -1.22 -17.47 3.61
C PHE A 273 -1.28 -18.12 4.99
N ARG A 274 -0.11 -18.39 5.62
CA ARG A 274 -0.04 -18.80 7.03
C ARG A 274 -0.36 -17.63 7.96
N ILE A 275 -0.15 -16.39 7.51
CA ILE A 275 -0.52 -15.18 8.23
C ILE A 275 -2.03 -14.97 8.08
N ARG A 276 -2.77 -15.29 9.14
CA ARG A 276 -4.25 -15.21 9.16
C ARG A 276 -4.77 -13.86 8.68
N THR A 277 -4.09 -12.79 9.08
CA THR A 277 -4.42 -11.41 8.68
C THR A 277 -4.31 -11.19 7.18
N PHE A 278 -3.25 -11.71 6.53
CA PHE A 278 -3.08 -11.63 5.09
C PHE A 278 -4.17 -12.42 4.35
N THR A 279 -4.42 -13.67 4.77
CA THR A 279 -5.43 -14.53 4.13
C THR A 279 -6.83 -13.92 4.21
N LEU A 280 -7.23 -13.41 5.38
CA LEU A 280 -8.52 -12.73 5.52
C LEU A 280 -8.58 -11.45 4.67
N ALA A 281 -7.51 -10.65 4.66
CA ALA A 281 -7.45 -9.44 3.85
C ALA A 281 -7.53 -9.74 2.34
N ALA A 282 -6.91 -10.83 1.87
CA ALA A 282 -7.01 -11.29 0.49
C ALA A 282 -8.44 -11.67 0.10
N VAL A 283 -9.14 -12.46 0.94
CA VAL A 283 -10.53 -12.85 0.67
C VAL A 283 -11.48 -11.65 0.72
N ILE A 284 -11.32 -10.74 1.68
CA ILE A 284 -12.11 -9.51 1.73
C ILE A 284 -11.80 -8.63 0.51
N SER A 285 -10.54 -8.55 0.08
CA SER A 285 -10.15 -7.81 -1.13
C SER A 285 -10.83 -8.36 -2.39
N PHE A 286 -10.93 -9.69 -2.51
CA PHE A 286 -11.71 -10.34 -3.56
C PHE A 286 -13.19 -9.93 -3.50
N ILE A 287 -13.82 -9.99 -2.32
CA ILE A 287 -15.24 -9.62 -2.13
C ILE A 287 -15.50 -8.16 -2.47
N VAL A 288 -14.61 -7.26 -2.04
CA VAL A 288 -14.71 -5.83 -2.37
C VAL A 288 -14.51 -5.60 -3.87
N GLY A 289 -13.56 -6.30 -4.49
CA GLY A 289 -13.37 -6.26 -5.95
C GLY A 289 -14.62 -6.71 -6.71
N PHE A 290 -15.23 -7.82 -6.27
CA PHE A 290 -16.47 -8.37 -6.80
C PHE A 290 -17.62 -7.36 -6.75
N ALA A 291 -17.86 -6.77 -5.57
CA ALA A 291 -18.92 -5.78 -5.40
C ALA A 291 -18.65 -4.48 -6.16
N MET A 292 -17.42 -3.95 -6.08
CA MET A 292 -17.04 -2.65 -6.63
C MET A 292 -17.12 -2.64 -8.16
N PHE A 293 -16.43 -3.58 -8.83
CA PHE A 293 -16.38 -3.59 -10.29
C PHE A 293 -17.69 -4.09 -10.89
N GLY A 294 -18.36 -5.05 -10.25
CA GLY A 294 -19.73 -5.42 -10.63
C GLY A 294 -20.66 -4.21 -10.61
N ALA A 295 -20.65 -3.41 -9.54
CA ALA A 295 -21.47 -2.21 -9.45
C ALA A 295 -21.07 -1.13 -10.46
N MET A 296 -19.77 -0.83 -10.59
CA MET A 296 -19.26 0.18 -11.52
C MET A 296 -19.55 -0.15 -12.99
N THR A 297 -19.68 -1.42 -13.36
CA THR A 297 -20.07 -1.81 -14.72
C THR A 297 -21.54 -1.51 -15.02
N TYR A 298 -22.45 -1.77 -14.08
CA TYR A 298 -23.90 -1.71 -14.33
C TYR A 298 -24.58 -0.40 -13.89
N LEU A 299 -24.00 0.36 -12.96
CA LEU A 299 -24.52 1.69 -12.56
C LEU A 299 -24.63 2.67 -13.75
N PRO A 300 -23.58 2.83 -14.59
CA PRO A 300 -23.66 3.71 -15.74
C PRO A 300 -24.73 3.26 -16.73
N THR A 301 -24.85 1.94 -16.95
CA THR A 301 -25.90 1.37 -17.81
C THR A 301 -27.30 1.67 -17.27
N PHE A 302 -27.51 1.56 -15.96
CA PHE A 302 -28.77 1.93 -15.32
C PHE A 302 -29.11 3.41 -15.58
N LEU A 303 -28.17 4.32 -15.31
CA LEU A 303 -28.37 5.76 -15.50
C LEU A 303 -28.66 6.10 -16.98
N GLN A 304 -27.89 5.53 -17.90
CA GLN A 304 -28.01 5.83 -19.32
C GLN A 304 -29.26 5.22 -19.98
N VAL A 305 -29.61 3.97 -19.62
CA VAL A 305 -30.72 3.25 -20.26
C VAL A 305 -32.05 3.53 -19.57
N VAL A 306 -32.09 3.52 -18.24
CA VAL A 306 -33.33 3.67 -17.46
C VAL A 306 -33.69 5.14 -17.27
N HIS A 307 -32.73 5.95 -16.83
CA HIS A 307 -32.94 7.38 -16.57
C HIS A 307 -32.68 8.25 -17.81
N GLY A 308 -32.20 7.67 -18.91
CA GLY A 308 -31.98 8.36 -20.17
C GLY A 308 -30.93 9.49 -20.11
N VAL A 309 -30.05 9.48 -19.09
CA VAL A 309 -29.05 10.53 -18.93
C VAL A 309 -27.87 10.31 -19.88
N SER A 310 -27.23 11.40 -20.32
CA SER A 310 -26.04 11.31 -21.18
C SER A 310 -24.88 10.62 -20.45
N PRO A 311 -23.90 10.03 -21.17
CA PRO A 311 -22.71 9.44 -20.56
C PRO A 311 -21.95 10.42 -19.64
N THR A 312 -21.85 11.69 -20.04
CA THR A 312 -21.25 12.75 -19.23
C THR A 312 -22.01 12.96 -17.93
N MET A 313 -23.33 13.07 -17.99
CA MET A 313 -24.16 13.25 -16.80
C MET A 313 -24.13 12.00 -15.93
N SER A 314 -24.12 10.80 -16.50
CA SER A 314 -23.95 9.55 -15.75
C SER A 314 -22.69 9.57 -14.90
N GLY A 315 -21.57 10.07 -15.43
CA GLY A 315 -20.35 10.28 -14.65
C GLY A 315 -20.54 11.29 -13.50
N VAL A 316 -21.23 12.41 -13.77
CA VAL A 316 -21.55 13.43 -12.75
C VAL A 316 -22.43 12.84 -11.64
N TYR A 317 -23.43 12.04 -11.99
CA TYR A 317 -24.30 11.35 -11.03
C TYR A 317 -23.52 10.37 -10.13
N MET A 318 -22.37 9.85 -10.57
CA MET A 318 -21.51 8.98 -9.76
C MET A 318 -20.56 9.73 -8.81
N LEU A 319 -20.46 11.07 -8.90
CA LEU A 319 -19.62 11.87 -8.01
C LEU A 319 -19.91 11.68 -6.52
N PRO A 320 -21.17 11.55 -6.04
CA PRO A 320 -21.46 11.22 -4.65
C PRO A 320 -20.82 9.91 -4.19
N MET A 321 -20.76 8.88 -5.03
CA MET A 321 -20.07 7.62 -4.71
C MET A 321 -18.57 7.85 -4.51
N VAL A 322 -17.94 8.59 -5.43
CA VAL A 322 -16.52 8.96 -5.32
C VAL A 322 -16.30 9.77 -4.05
N PHE A 323 -17.16 10.74 -3.77
CA PHE A 323 -17.06 11.58 -2.58
C PHE A 323 -17.17 10.76 -1.28
N GLY A 324 -18.11 9.81 -1.21
CA GLY A 324 -18.23 8.86 -0.10
C GLY A 324 -16.99 8.00 0.08
N LEU A 325 -16.46 7.45 -1.03
CA LEU A 325 -15.22 6.68 -1.06
C LEU A 325 -14.04 7.50 -0.52
N LEU A 326 -13.87 8.73 -1.00
CA LEU A 326 -12.79 9.64 -0.61
C LEU A 326 -12.86 10.08 0.84
N LEU A 327 -14.05 10.48 1.28
CA LEU A 327 -14.29 10.95 2.63
C LEU A 327 -13.97 9.84 3.62
N SER A 328 -14.54 8.65 3.39
CA SER A 328 -14.32 7.50 4.28
C SER A 328 -12.90 6.97 4.25
N SER A 329 -12.24 6.89 3.09
CA SER A 329 -10.85 6.43 3.01
C SER A 329 -9.92 7.40 3.75
N THR A 330 -10.09 8.70 3.53
CA THR A 330 -9.27 9.72 4.18
C THR A 330 -9.50 9.76 5.68
N VAL A 331 -10.76 9.77 6.12
CA VAL A 331 -11.11 9.81 7.55
C VAL A 331 -10.66 8.53 8.26
N SER A 332 -10.94 7.36 7.71
CA SER A 332 -10.50 6.09 8.30
C SER A 332 -8.97 6.01 8.36
N GLY A 333 -8.27 6.33 7.27
CA GLY A 333 -6.82 6.37 7.24
C GLY A 333 -6.24 7.30 8.33
N GLN A 334 -6.76 8.52 8.47
CA GLN A 334 -6.30 9.46 9.51
C GLN A 334 -6.59 8.97 10.93
N ILE A 335 -7.77 8.39 11.17
CA ILE A 335 -8.13 7.85 12.50
C ILE A 335 -7.25 6.65 12.83
N VAL A 336 -7.02 5.72 11.88
CA VAL A 336 -6.13 4.58 12.08
C VAL A 336 -4.72 5.05 12.42
N SER A 337 -4.20 6.02 11.67
CA SER A 337 -2.88 6.61 11.91
C SER A 337 -2.74 7.24 13.31
N ARG A 338 -3.81 7.84 13.84
CA ARG A 338 -3.81 8.51 15.16
C ARG A 338 -4.09 7.56 16.32
N THR A 339 -5.00 6.61 16.14
CA THR A 339 -5.51 5.76 17.22
C THR A 339 -4.85 4.39 17.28
N GLY A 340 -4.19 3.97 16.20
CA GLY A 340 -3.66 2.62 16.06
C GLY A 340 -4.72 1.55 15.82
N ARG A 341 -6.01 1.89 15.94
CA ARG A 341 -7.13 0.95 15.84
C ARG A 341 -7.65 0.90 14.42
N TRP A 342 -7.55 -0.25 13.80
CA TRP A 342 -7.92 -0.46 12.40
C TRP A 342 -9.06 -1.45 12.21
N LYS A 343 -9.32 -2.37 13.15
CA LYS A 343 -10.29 -3.46 12.95
C LYS A 343 -11.72 -2.97 12.72
N VAL A 344 -12.09 -1.86 13.34
CA VAL A 344 -13.45 -1.29 13.25
C VAL A 344 -13.79 -0.88 11.80
N PHE A 345 -12.81 -0.47 11.01
CA PHE A 345 -13.05 0.08 9.67
C PHE A 345 -13.40 -0.97 8.62
N PRO A 346 -12.67 -2.10 8.45
CA PRO A 346 -13.08 -3.16 7.55
C PRO A 346 -14.44 -3.76 7.92
N VAL A 347 -14.73 -3.89 9.22
CA VAL A 347 -16.02 -4.41 9.72
C VAL A 347 -17.15 -3.44 9.38
N ALA A 348 -17.02 -2.16 9.73
CA ALA A 348 -18.04 -1.16 9.41
C ALA A 348 -18.18 -0.98 7.89
N GLY A 349 -17.06 -0.93 7.15
CA GLY A 349 -17.06 -0.71 5.71
C GLY A 349 -17.73 -1.82 4.93
N THR A 350 -17.43 -3.09 5.24
CA THR A 350 -18.10 -4.23 4.58
C THR A 350 -19.61 -4.29 4.91
N ALA A 351 -20.01 -3.94 6.14
CA ALA A 351 -21.43 -3.79 6.48
C ALA A 351 -22.10 -2.68 5.66
N VAL A 352 -21.47 -1.50 5.58
CA VAL A 352 -21.98 -0.36 4.82
C VAL A 352 -22.02 -0.67 3.32
N THR A 353 -21.06 -1.39 2.77
CA THR A 353 -21.09 -1.85 1.37
C THR A 353 -22.26 -2.81 1.13
N ALA A 354 -22.52 -3.75 2.04
CA ALA A 354 -23.67 -4.64 1.93
C ALA A 354 -25.00 -3.87 1.99
N ILE A 355 -25.13 -2.91 2.92
CA ILE A 355 -26.28 -2.00 2.98
C ILE A 355 -26.39 -1.18 1.70
N GLY A 356 -25.28 -0.65 1.20
CA GLY A 356 -25.21 0.10 -0.06
C GLY A 356 -25.77 -0.70 -1.22
N LEU A 357 -25.36 -1.97 -1.38
CA LEU A 357 -25.91 -2.86 -2.42
C LEU A 357 -27.41 -3.09 -2.27
N LEU A 358 -27.92 -3.25 -1.04
CA LEU A 358 -29.36 -3.38 -0.78
C LEU A 358 -30.13 -2.08 -1.08
N LEU A 359 -29.52 -0.92 -0.86
CA LEU A 359 -30.09 0.38 -1.23
C LEU A 359 -30.10 0.56 -2.75
N LEU A 360 -29.03 0.19 -3.44
CA LEU A 360 -28.97 0.21 -4.91
C LEU A 360 -30.03 -0.70 -5.53
N HIS A 361 -30.35 -1.83 -4.90
CA HIS A 361 -31.44 -2.71 -5.34
C HIS A 361 -32.83 -2.02 -5.29
N ARG A 362 -33.03 -1.04 -4.40
CA ARG A 362 -34.30 -0.31 -4.29
C ARG A 362 -34.49 0.77 -5.36
N LEU A 363 -33.45 1.06 -6.14
CA LEU A 363 -33.58 2.01 -7.23
C LEU A 363 -34.54 1.51 -8.30
N ASP A 364 -35.29 2.44 -8.86
CA ASP A 364 -36.26 2.23 -9.91
C ASP A 364 -36.17 3.37 -10.95
N GLU A 365 -37.01 3.29 -11.98
CA GLU A 365 -37.11 4.33 -13.01
C GLU A 365 -37.68 5.67 -12.50
N THR A 366 -38.30 5.71 -11.31
CA THR A 366 -38.88 6.94 -10.74
C THR A 366 -38.02 7.59 -9.65
N SER A 367 -36.90 6.96 -9.29
CA SER A 367 -36.01 7.36 -8.22
C SER A 367 -35.51 8.79 -8.42
N SER A 368 -35.60 9.60 -7.37
CA SER A 368 -35.14 10.99 -7.43
C SER A 368 -33.62 11.10 -7.48
N THR A 369 -33.09 12.20 -8.01
CA THR A 369 -31.66 12.52 -7.99
C THR A 369 -31.07 12.48 -6.58
N ALA A 370 -31.82 12.93 -5.57
CA ALA A 370 -31.37 12.95 -4.18
C ALA A 370 -31.26 11.53 -3.60
N GLU A 371 -32.20 10.64 -3.93
CA GLU A 371 -32.19 9.24 -3.52
C GLU A 371 -31.02 8.49 -4.15
N MET A 372 -30.84 8.60 -5.47
CA MET A 372 -29.69 8.04 -6.19
C MET A 372 -28.36 8.52 -5.59
N SER A 373 -28.23 9.83 -5.38
CA SER A 373 -27.01 10.43 -4.81
C SER A 373 -26.71 9.88 -3.41
N THR A 374 -27.74 9.67 -2.58
CA THR A 374 -27.59 9.12 -1.24
C THR A 374 -27.14 7.66 -1.28
N TYR A 375 -27.75 6.82 -2.12
CA TYR A 375 -27.40 5.40 -2.22
C TYR A 375 -26.00 5.20 -2.80
N PHE A 376 -25.65 5.99 -3.82
CA PHE A 376 -24.31 6.03 -4.39
C PHE A 376 -23.27 6.46 -3.35
N PHE A 377 -23.57 7.50 -2.57
CA PHE A 377 -22.72 7.95 -1.48
C PHE A 377 -22.50 6.88 -0.41
N VAL A 378 -23.57 6.21 0.05
CA VAL A 378 -23.48 5.13 1.05
C VAL A 378 -22.63 3.97 0.54
N PHE A 379 -22.85 3.54 -0.71
CA PHE A 379 -22.06 2.47 -1.31
C PHE A 379 -20.57 2.86 -1.41
N GLY A 380 -20.28 4.08 -1.87
CA GLY A 380 -18.92 4.62 -1.90
C GLY A 380 -18.28 4.69 -0.52
N LEU A 381 -19.02 5.14 0.50
CA LEU A 381 -18.57 5.22 1.89
C LEU A 381 -18.15 3.84 2.41
N GLY A 382 -18.92 2.80 2.13
CA GLY A 382 -18.55 1.42 2.48
C GLY A 382 -17.23 1.00 1.85
N LEU A 383 -17.08 1.21 0.53
CA LEU A 383 -15.86 0.86 -0.20
C LEU A 383 -14.62 1.57 0.38
N GLY A 384 -14.73 2.85 0.74
CA GLY A 384 -13.57 3.65 1.18
C GLY A 384 -13.10 3.30 2.58
N LEU A 385 -14.01 2.89 3.48
CA LEU A 385 -13.68 2.35 4.80
C LEU A 385 -12.88 1.03 4.73
N VAL A 386 -13.01 0.26 3.65
CA VAL A 386 -12.35 -1.05 3.51
C VAL A 386 -11.09 -0.99 2.66
N MET A 387 -11.16 -0.40 1.47
CA MET A 387 -10.11 -0.46 0.45
C MET A 387 -8.74 -0.09 0.99
N GLN A 388 -8.65 1.07 1.63
CA GLN A 388 -7.41 1.61 2.15
C GLN A 388 -6.89 0.83 3.35
N VAL A 389 -7.80 0.50 4.27
CA VAL A 389 -7.42 -0.14 5.52
C VAL A 389 -6.91 -1.56 5.27
N LEU A 390 -7.47 -2.30 4.31
CA LEU A 390 -6.94 -3.61 3.91
C LEU A 390 -5.50 -3.54 3.40
N VAL A 391 -5.16 -2.58 2.54
CA VAL A 391 -3.79 -2.41 2.04
C VAL A 391 -2.85 -2.11 3.20
N LEU A 392 -3.24 -1.21 4.11
CA LEU A 392 -2.45 -0.87 5.29
C LEU A 392 -2.22 -2.09 6.20
N ILE A 393 -3.26 -2.88 6.47
CA ILE A 393 -3.18 -4.07 7.31
C ILE A 393 -2.25 -5.11 6.70
N VAL A 394 -2.38 -5.38 5.40
CA VAL A 394 -1.51 -6.30 4.66
C VAL A 394 -0.05 -5.84 4.76
N GLN A 395 0.19 -4.54 4.59
CA GLN A 395 1.52 -3.95 4.70
C GLN A 395 2.10 -4.04 6.11
N ASN A 396 1.27 -3.93 7.15
CA ASN A 396 1.70 -4.02 8.55
C ASN A 396 1.97 -5.46 9.02
N ALA A 397 1.26 -6.43 8.46
CA ALA A 397 1.32 -7.84 8.87
C ALA A 397 2.56 -8.59 8.34
N VAL A 398 3.27 -8.03 7.35
CA VAL A 398 4.37 -8.71 6.64
C VAL A 398 5.75 -8.09 6.94
N SER A 399 6.81 -8.80 6.56
CA SER A 399 8.18 -8.28 6.61
C SER A 399 8.35 -7.16 5.56
N TYR A 400 9.38 -6.32 5.70
CA TYR A 400 9.67 -5.28 4.70
C TYR A 400 10.01 -5.89 3.32
N GLU A 401 10.58 -7.09 3.31
CA GLU A 401 10.98 -7.82 2.10
C GLU A 401 9.78 -8.29 1.30
N ASP A 402 8.73 -8.75 1.99
CA ASP A 402 7.51 -9.26 1.37
C ASP A 402 6.47 -8.14 1.12
N LEU A 403 6.80 -6.87 1.39
CA LEU A 403 5.85 -5.76 1.38
C LEU A 403 5.19 -5.56 0.00
N GLY A 404 5.98 -5.59 -1.07
CA GLY A 404 5.46 -5.41 -2.43
C GLY A 404 4.72 -6.64 -2.92
N VAL A 405 5.20 -7.84 -2.62
CA VAL A 405 4.50 -9.10 -2.93
C VAL A 405 3.16 -9.19 -2.20
N ALA A 406 3.09 -8.82 -0.91
CA ALA A 406 1.84 -8.86 -0.16
C ALA A 406 0.83 -7.81 -0.67
N THR A 407 1.28 -6.59 -0.95
CA THR A 407 0.43 -5.51 -1.49
C THR A 407 -0.10 -5.86 -2.89
N SER A 408 0.77 -6.38 -3.75
CA SER A 408 0.39 -6.83 -5.09
C SER A 408 -0.52 -8.06 -5.05
N GLY A 409 -0.30 -8.99 -4.11
CA GLY A 409 -1.18 -10.13 -3.86
C GLY A 409 -2.60 -9.71 -3.47
N ALA A 410 -2.75 -8.78 -2.53
CA ALA A 410 -4.08 -8.24 -2.17
C ALA A 410 -4.77 -7.56 -3.38
N THR A 411 -4.01 -6.83 -4.18
CA THR A 411 -4.51 -6.21 -5.42
C THR A 411 -4.89 -7.25 -6.47
N PHE A 412 -4.10 -8.32 -6.61
CA PHE A 412 -4.38 -9.43 -7.50
C PHE A 412 -5.69 -10.13 -7.15
N PHE A 413 -5.90 -10.49 -5.88
CA PHE A 413 -7.15 -11.09 -5.42
C PHE A 413 -8.35 -10.18 -5.65
N ARG A 414 -8.17 -8.87 -5.45
CA ARG A 414 -9.19 -7.86 -5.78
C ARG A 414 -9.51 -7.83 -7.27
N SER A 415 -8.51 -7.86 -8.15
CA SER A 415 -8.70 -7.89 -9.60
C SER A 415 -9.36 -9.19 -10.08
N ILE A 416 -9.02 -10.34 -9.49
CA ILE A 416 -9.76 -11.59 -9.75
C ILE A 416 -11.22 -11.41 -9.32
N GLY A 417 -11.45 -10.89 -8.11
CA GLY A 417 -12.79 -10.58 -7.62
C GLY A 417 -13.58 -9.69 -8.58
N ALA A 418 -12.93 -8.67 -9.13
CA ALA A 418 -13.50 -7.77 -10.13
C ALA A 418 -14.02 -8.52 -11.36
N SER A 419 -13.20 -9.41 -11.93
CA SER A 419 -13.59 -10.19 -13.11
C SER A 419 -14.77 -11.11 -12.81
N PHE A 420 -14.76 -11.81 -11.68
CA PHE A 420 -15.91 -12.63 -11.25
C PHE A 420 -17.15 -11.79 -10.98
N GLY A 421 -16.99 -10.59 -10.42
CA GLY A 421 -18.08 -9.64 -10.20
C GLY A 421 -18.80 -9.30 -11.50
N VAL A 422 -18.05 -8.80 -12.48
CA VAL A 422 -18.60 -8.44 -13.80
C VAL A 422 -19.29 -9.63 -14.48
N ALA A 423 -18.67 -10.81 -14.42
CA ALA A 423 -19.18 -12.05 -15.00
C ALA A 423 -20.52 -12.52 -14.42
N VAL A 424 -20.55 -12.65 -13.09
CA VAL A 424 -21.74 -13.11 -12.36
C VAL A 424 -22.85 -12.08 -12.52
N PHE A 425 -22.51 -10.80 -12.42
CA PHE A 425 -23.47 -9.71 -12.61
C PHE A 425 -24.07 -9.74 -14.01
N GLY A 426 -23.25 -9.94 -15.05
CA GLY A 426 -23.73 -10.06 -16.42
C GLY A 426 -24.59 -11.27 -16.68
N THR A 427 -24.26 -12.42 -16.08
CA THR A 427 -25.10 -13.62 -16.17
C THR A 427 -26.45 -13.39 -15.49
N VAL A 428 -26.46 -12.82 -14.29
CA VAL A 428 -27.70 -12.51 -13.56
C VAL A 428 -28.53 -11.47 -14.30
N PHE A 429 -27.90 -10.41 -14.81
CA PHE A 429 -28.55 -9.39 -15.61
C PHE A 429 -29.19 -9.98 -16.88
N ALA A 430 -28.43 -10.73 -17.68
CA ALA A 430 -28.90 -11.29 -18.94
C ALA A 430 -30.05 -12.28 -18.74
N SER A 431 -29.96 -13.15 -17.72
CA SER A 431 -31.03 -14.10 -17.39
C SER A 431 -32.30 -13.40 -16.92
N ARG A 432 -32.17 -12.46 -15.96
CA ARG A 432 -33.31 -11.69 -15.43
C ARG A 432 -33.96 -10.82 -16.50
N LEU A 433 -33.16 -10.17 -17.35
CA LEU A 433 -33.65 -9.36 -18.45
C LEU A 433 -34.40 -10.22 -19.46
N ALA A 434 -33.90 -11.42 -19.77
CA ALA A 434 -34.58 -12.33 -20.67
C ALA A 434 -35.94 -12.77 -20.13
N ASP A 435 -36.01 -13.17 -18.88
CA ASP A 435 -37.27 -13.58 -18.24
C ASP A 435 -38.28 -12.43 -18.20
N ARG A 436 -37.82 -11.23 -17.79
CA ARG A 436 -38.68 -10.05 -17.63
C ARG A 436 -39.16 -9.47 -18.96
N LEU A 437 -38.32 -9.41 -20.00
CA LEU A 437 -38.75 -8.96 -21.33
C LEU A 437 -39.75 -9.95 -21.96
N THR A 438 -39.51 -11.26 -21.80
CA THR A 438 -40.43 -12.29 -22.28
C THR A 438 -41.79 -12.18 -21.60
N ALA A 439 -41.81 -11.96 -20.28
CA ALA A 439 -43.03 -11.72 -19.53
C ALA A 439 -43.72 -10.40 -19.91
N ALA A 440 -42.97 -9.32 -20.08
CA ALA A 440 -43.48 -7.98 -20.41
C ALA A 440 -44.12 -7.91 -21.81
N PHE A 441 -43.63 -8.70 -22.76
CA PHE A 441 -44.14 -8.76 -24.13
C PHE A 441 -44.95 -10.01 -24.44
N ALA A 442 -45.28 -10.83 -23.44
CA ALA A 442 -46.13 -11.99 -23.61
C ALA A 442 -47.50 -11.58 -24.18
N GLY A 443 -47.82 -12.03 -25.39
CA GLY A 443 -49.09 -11.70 -26.07
C GLY A 443 -49.13 -10.34 -26.76
N VAL A 444 -48.03 -9.59 -26.81
CA VAL A 444 -47.92 -8.28 -27.48
C VAL A 444 -47.22 -8.44 -28.83
N ARG A 445 -47.79 -7.88 -29.90
CA ARG A 445 -47.12 -7.82 -31.21
C ARG A 445 -46.08 -6.70 -31.22
N LEU A 446 -44.81 -7.07 -31.21
CA LEU A 446 -43.71 -6.13 -31.39
C LEU A 446 -43.58 -5.67 -32.86
N PRO A 447 -43.02 -4.48 -33.13
CA PRO A 447 -42.74 -4.03 -34.49
C PRO A 447 -41.83 -5.00 -35.27
N PRO A 448 -41.99 -5.12 -36.61
CA PRO A 448 -41.11 -5.96 -37.41
C PRO A 448 -39.64 -5.50 -37.28
N GLY A 449 -38.75 -6.41 -36.92
CA GLY A 449 -37.32 -6.14 -36.71
C GLY A 449 -36.91 -5.81 -35.27
N ILE A 450 -37.86 -5.67 -34.34
CA ILE A 450 -37.59 -5.56 -32.90
C ILE A 450 -38.18 -6.77 -32.20
N ASP A 451 -37.31 -7.65 -31.70
CA ASP A 451 -37.67 -8.80 -30.89
C ASP A 451 -37.01 -8.74 -29.50
N ALA A 452 -37.48 -9.57 -28.56
CA ALA A 452 -36.95 -9.59 -27.20
C ALA A 452 -35.43 -9.81 -27.17
N ASP A 453 -34.89 -10.62 -28.09
CA ASP A 453 -33.45 -10.85 -28.21
C ASP A 453 -32.69 -9.65 -28.78
N THR A 454 -33.26 -8.91 -29.73
CA THR A 454 -32.64 -7.67 -30.24
C THR A 454 -32.58 -6.58 -29.17
N LEU A 455 -33.63 -6.48 -28.34
CA LEU A 455 -33.67 -5.55 -27.22
C LEU A 455 -32.60 -5.91 -26.18
N LYS A 456 -32.40 -7.20 -25.85
CA LYS A 456 -31.31 -7.64 -24.93
C LYS A 456 -29.92 -7.20 -25.42
N SER A 457 -29.66 -7.32 -26.72
CA SER A 457 -28.34 -7.03 -27.30
C SER A 457 -28.09 -5.54 -27.55
N ASP A 458 -29.13 -4.76 -27.86
CA ASP A 458 -29.00 -3.33 -28.11
C ASP A 458 -30.08 -2.52 -27.35
N PRO A 459 -29.72 -1.89 -26.22
CA PRO A 459 -30.61 -1.02 -25.46
C PRO A 459 -31.13 0.18 -26.26
N ARG A 460 -30.46 0.58 -27.36
CA ARG A 460 -30.94 1.68 -28.23
C ARG A 460 -32.24 1.31 -28.94
N GLY A 461 -32.52 0.02 -29.12
CA GLY A 461 -33.79 -0.47 -29.64
C GLY A 461 -35.01 -0.04 -28.81
N ILE A 462 -34.81 0.25 -27.52
CA ILE A 462 -35.87 0.75 -26.63
C ILE A 462 -36.41 2.10 -27.10
N ALA A 463 -35.53 2.97 -27.63
CA ALA A 463 -35.95 4.27 -28.18
C ALA A 463 -36.78 4.12 -29.48
N GLY A 464 -36.68 2.97 -30.17
CA GLY A 464 -37.47 2.63 -31.35
C GLY A 464 -38.86 2.04 -31.02
N LEU A 465 -39.11 1.65 -29.77
CA LEU A 465 -40.39 1.08 -29.38
C LEU A 465 -41.53 2.12 -29.40
N PRO A 466 -42.79 1.71 -29.64
CA PRO A 466 -43.95 2.56 -29.45
C PRO A 466 -44.00 3.11 -28.01
N PRO A 467 -44.46 4.35 -27.79
CA PRO A 467 -44.49 4.97 -26.46
C PRO A 467 -45.21 4.14 -25.38
N ALA A 468 -46.20 3.34 -25.77
CA ALA A 468 -46.94 2.44 -24.87
C ALA A 468 -46.12 1.25 -24.36
N LEU A 469 -45.09 0.82 -25.09
CA LEU A 469 -44.28 -0.37 -24.76
C LEU A 469 -42.94 -0.02 -24.11
N ARG A 470 -42.49 1.23 -24.23
CA ARG A 470 -41.24 1.71 -23.61
C ARG A 470 -41.20 1.54 -22.09
N PRO A 471 -42.26 1.89 -21.32
CA PRO A 471 -42.20 1.77 -19.86
C PRO A 471 -41.98 0.34 -19.38
N ALA A 472 -42.59 -0.65 -20.05
CA ALA A 472 -42.44 -2.06 -19.71
C ALA A 472 -41.01 -2.56 -19.98
N ALA A 473 -40.40 -2.14 -21.10
CA ALA A 473 -38.99 -2.43 -21.40
C ALA A 473 -38.05 -1.76 -20.38
N LEU A 474 -38.26 -0.48 -20.08
CA LEU A 474 -37.44 0.27 -19.12
C LEU A 474 -37.54 -0.33 -17.71
N HIS A 475 -38.74 -0.71 -17.27
CA HIS A 475 -38.95 -1.40 -16.00
C HIS A 475 -38.23 -2.75 -15.96
N ALA A 476 -38.30 -3.54 -17.04
CA ALA A 476 -37.56 -4.80 -17.15
C ALA A 476 -36.04 -4.57 -17.04
N TYR A 477 -35.51 -3.51 -17.66
CA TYR A 477 -34.10 -3.12 -17.55
C TYR A 477 -33.73 -2.66 -16.14
N ALA A 478 -34.49 -1.73 -15.57
CA ALA A 478 -34.28 -1.16 -14.24
C ALA A 478 -34.19 -2.28 -13.20
N SER A 479 -35.21 -3.11 -13.18
CA SER A 479 -35.33 -4.20 -12.23
C SER A 479 -34.32 -5.34 -12.45
N SER A 480 -33.94 -5.63 -13.70
CA SER A 480 -32.88 -6.62 -13.96
C SER A 480 -31.51 -6.14 -13.50
N ILE A 481 -31.22 -4.84 -13.67
CA ILE A 481 -29.96 -4.26 -13.16
C ILE A 481 -29.98 -4.19 -11.64
N THR A 482 -31.08 -3.77 -11.03
CA THR A 482 -31.14 -3.60 -9.58
C THR A 482 -31.19 -4.93 -8.84
N ASP A 483 -31.77 -5.98 -9.43
CA ASP A 483 -31.69 -7.36 -8.94
C ASP A 483 -30.23 -7.82 -8.79
N VAL A 484 -29.35 -7.46 -9.71
CA VAL A 484 -27.94 -7.85 -9.65
C VAL A 484 -27.28 -7.39 -8.34
N PHE A 485 -27.62 -6.20 -7.85
CA PHE A 485 -27.10 -5.69 -6.57
C PHE A 485 -27.64 -6.50 -5.38
N LEU A 486 -28.86 -7.03 -5.46
CA LEU A 486 -29.41 -7.94 -4.46
C LEU A 486 -28.62 -9.26 -4.40
N TYR A 487 -28.26 -9.84 -5.55
CA TYR A 487 -27.44 -11.05 -5.60
C TYR A 487 -26.00 -10.82 -5.11
N ALA A 488 -25.50 -9.59 -5.18
CA ALA A 488 -24.20 -9.21 -4.65
C ALA A 488 -24.18 -9.02 -3.12
N ALA A 489 -25.33 -8.65 -2.52
CA ALA A 489 -25.42 -8.34 -1.10
C ALA A 489 -25.00 -9.51 -0.18
N PRO A 490 -25.37 -10.78 -0.42
CA PRO A 490 -24.87 -11.93 0.34
C PRO A 490 -23.35 -12.08 0.31
N VAL A 491 -22.72 -11.80 -0.84
CA VAL A 491 -21.26 -11.87 -0.99
C VAL A 491 -20.58 -10.77 -0.17
N ALA A 492 -21.12 -9.55 -0.20
CA ALA A 492 -20.64 -8.47 0.66
C ALA A 492 -20.86 -8.76 2.16
N PHE A 493 -21.99 -9.36 2.51
CA PHE A 493 -22.29 -9.79 3.89
C PHE A 493 -21.34 -10.87 4.39
N LEU A 494 -20.94 -11.81 3.52
CA LEU A 494 -19.87 -12.75 3.84
C LEU A 494 -18.55 -12.01 4.15
N GLY A 495 -18.25 -10.96 3.39
CA GLY A 495 -17.10 -10.07 3.67
C GLY A 495 -17.17 -9.43 5.05
N PHE A 496 -18.37 -9.03 5.48
CA PHE A 496 -18.62 -8.52 6.84
C PHE A 496 -18.36 -9.57 7.92
N LEU A 497 -18.86 -10.79 7.74
CA LEU A 497 -18.60 -11.88 8.67
C LEU A 497 -17.09 -12.16 8.77
N LEU A 498 -16.40 -12.24 7.63
CA LEU A 498 -14.95 -12.46 7.56
C LEU A 498 -14.13 -11.34 8.18
N ALA A 499 -14.55 -10.08 8.02
CA ALA A 499 -13.89 -8.94 8.64
C ALA A 499 -13.90 -9.03 10.18
N TRP A 500 -14.91 -9.69 10.76
CA TRP A 500 -14.98 -9.90 12.22
C TRP A 500 -13.87 -10.82 12.74
N LEU A 501 -13.42 -11.78 11.92
CA LEU A 501 -12.35 -12.72 12.25
C LEU A 501 -10.95 -12.08 12.17
N LEU A 502 -10.82 -10.84 11.69
CA LEU A 502 -9.56 -10.10 11.71
C LEU A 502 -9.11 -9.91 13.16
N LYS A 503 -7.85 -10.22 13.44
CA LYS A 503 -7.25 -9.96 14.75
C LYS A 503 -6.50 -8.64 14.68
N GLU A 504 -6.82 -7.73 15.59
CA GLU A 504 -6.17 -6.43 15.64
C GLU A 504 -4.77 -6.61 16.23
N GLU A 505 -3.76 -6.47 15.38
CA GLU A 505 -2.35 -6.39 15.79
C GLU A 505 -1.97 -4.91 15.87
N PRO A 506 -1.24 -4.48 16.91
CA PRO A 506 -0.81 -3.09 17.02
C PRO A 506 -0.01 -2.70 15.79
N LEU A 507 -0.30 -1.51 15.24
CA LEU A 507 0.50 -0.95 14.16
C LEU A 507 1.95 -0.86 14.63
N ARG A 508 2.89 -1.33 13.81
CA ARG A 508 4.32 -1.21 14.15
C ARG A 508 4.66 0.27 14.33
N GLY A 509 4.89 0.68 15.58
CA GLY A 509 5.38 2.01 15.91
C GLY A 509 6.78 2.19 15.30
N SER A 510 6.97 3.32 14.61
CA SER A 510 8.28 3.76 14.09
C SER A 510 9.09 2.72 13.31
N VAL A 511 8.93 2.70 11.99
CA VAL A 511 10.14 2.56 11.15
C VAL A 511 10.80 3.94 11.19
N THR A 512 11.63 4.17 12.20
CA THR A 512 12.77 5.08 12.04
C THR A 512 13.44 4.65 10.74
N ALA A 513 13.53 5.55 9.76
CA ALA A 513 14.38 5.31 8.60
C ALA A 513 15.75 4.92 9.15
N PRO A 514 16.30 3.75 8.77
CA PRO A 514 17.67 3.44 9.13
C PRO A 514 18.54 4.57 8.58
N ASP A 515 19.45 5.06 9.41
CA ASP A 515 20.45 6.01 8.98
C ASP A 515 21.20 5.42 7.76
N VAL A 516 21.54 6.27 6.80
CA VAL A 516 21.98 5.88 5.44
C VAL A 516 23.32 5.10 5.44
N SER A 517 23.93 4.88 6.60
CA SER A 517 25.19 4.15 6.78
C SER A 517 25.03 2.66 7.14
N GLU A 518 23.86 2.16 7.53
CA GLU A 518 23.70 0.76 7.96
C GLU A 518 22.87 -0.07 6.96
N THR A 519 23.56 -0.76 6.05
CA THR A 519 22.95 -1.76 5.16
C THR A 519 23.72 -3.08 5.20
N LEU A 520 23.13 -4.07 5.88
CA LEU A 520 23.26 -5.55 5.77
C LEU A 520 22.60 -6.12 7.05
N ALA A 521 21.71 -7.11 7.11
CA ALA A 521 20.94 -7.89 6.13
C ALA A 521 19.69 -8.46 6.87
N PRO A 522 18.72 -9.04 6.14
CA PRO A 522 17.42 -9.51 6.66
C PRO A 522 17.29 -11.04 6.81
N ASN A 523 16.54 -11.51 7.82
CA ASN A 523 15.62 -12.67 7.80
C ASN A 523 14.86 -12.76 9.16
N PRO A 524 13.65 -13.38 9.24
CA PRO A 524 12.94 -13.61 10.50
C PRO A 524 13.34 -14.96 11.08
N VAL A 525 14.34 -14.96 11.96
CA VAL A 525 14.60 -16.06 12.88
C VAL A 525 14.70 -15.45 14.27
N GLU A 526 14.16 -16.13 15.27
CA GLU A 526 14.32 -15.80 16.69
C GLU A 526 15.71 -15.22 16.94
N ARG A 527 15.77 -13.93 17.27
CA ARG A 527 17.06 -13.26 17.51
C ARG A 527 17.73 -13.98 18.67
N SER A 528 18.96 -14.43 18.46
CA SER A 528 19.76 -14.96 19.56
C SER A 528 20.05 -13.81 20.52
N SER A 529 20.17 -14.09 21.83
CA SER A 529 20.53 -13.08 22.83
C SER A 529 21.82 -12.34 22.49
N TYR A 530 22.70 -12.94 21.69
CA TYR A 530 23.94 -12.37 21.22
C TYR A 530 23.72 -11.23 20.19
N ASP A 531 22.84 -11.41 19.22
CA ASP A 531 22.64 -10.44 18.12
C ASP A 531 21.94 -9.16 18.61
N GLU A 532 21.01 -9.29 19.55
CA GLU A 532 20.34 -8.13 20.17
C GLU A 532 21.30 -7.32 21.04
N VAL A 533 22.20 -8.01 21.74
CA VAL A 533 23.28 -7.38 22.50
C VAL A 533 24.25 -6.66 21.57
N CYS A 534 24.62 -7.25 20.43
CA CYS A 534 25.45 -6.58 19.43
C CYS A 534 24.78 -5.31 18.88
N ARG A 535 23.45 -5.32 18.65
CA ARG A 535 22.71 -4.12 18.25
C ARG A 535 22.74 -3.04 19.34
N ALA A 536 22.43 -3.40 20.58
CA ALA A 536 22.47 -2.47 21.70
C ALA A 536 23.88 -1.85 21.88
N LEU A 537 24.93 -2.67 21.71
CA LEU A 537 26.32 -2.22 21.77
C LEU A 537 26.72 -1.31 20.60
N SER A 538 26.19 -1.54 19.40
CA SER A 538 26.43 -0.66 18.24
C SER A 538 25.89 0.75 18.49
N VAL A 539 24.67 0.85 19.05
CA VAL A 539 24.05 2.14 19.44
C VAL A 539 24.88 2.85 20.50
N LEU A 540 25.44 2.10 21.46
CA LEU A 540 26.33 2.62 22.52
C LEU A 540 27.74 3.00 22.00
N GLY A 541 28.11 2.51 20.81
CA GLY A 541 29.40 2.76 20.17
C GLY A 541 29.52 4.13 19.49
N THR A 542 28.40 4.78 19.16
CA THR A 542 28.40 6.08 18.45
C THR A 542 28.66 7.26 19.39
N ARG A 543 29.20 8.37 18.86
CA ARG A 543 29.57 9.54 19.66
C ARG A 543 28.34 10.35 20.08
N GLU A 544 27.33 10.49 19.21
CA GLU A 544 26.04 11.11 19.58
C GLU A 544 25.25 10.25 20.57
N GLY A 545 25.19 8.93 20.35
CA GLY A 545 24.46 8.00 21.24
C GLY A 545 24.98 8.02 22.67
N ARG A 546 26.30 8.11 22.87
CA ARG A 546 26.89 8.28 24.22
C ARG A 546 26.44 9.56 24.91
N HIS A 547 26.38 10.69 24.21
CA HIS A 547 26.02 11.97 24.81
C HIS A 547 24.54 12.04 25.21
N GLU A 548 23.67 11.52 24.34
CA GLU A 548 22.22 11.52 24.54
C GLU A 548 21.79 10.59 25.69
N ILE A 549 22.47 9.45 25.86
CA ILE A 549 22.23 8.51 26.97
C ILE A 549 22.58 9.13 28.32
N TYR A 550 23.72 9.84 28.45
CA TYR A 550 24.04 10.48 29.74
C TYR A 550 23.10 11.63 30.08
N ARG A 551 22.52 12.30 29.08
CA ARG A 551 21.45 13.28 29.33
C ARG A 551 20.20 12.59 29.87
N ASP A 552 19.71 11.55 29.19
CA ASP A 552 18.50 10.81 29.59
C ASP A 552 18.65 10.15 30.97
N ILE A 553 19.80 9.52 31.26
CA ILE A 553 20.09 8.93 32.58
C ILE A 553 20.06 10.00 33.68
N THR A 554 20.60 11.19 33.41
CA THR A 554 20.68 12.28 34.39
C THR A 554 19.30 12.87 34.68
N GLU A 555 18.49 13.08 33.65
CA GLU A 555 17.10 13.52 33.77
C GLU A 555 16.23 12.50 34.52
N ARG A 556 16.34 11.20 34.20
CA ARG A 556 15.60 10.13 34.87
C ARG A 556 15.99 9.94 36.33
N ALA A 557 17.27 10.11 36.66
CA ALA A 557 17.75 10.06 38.04
C ALA A 557 17.28 11.28 38.87
N GLY A 558 16.61 12.26 38.25
CA GLY A 558 16.05 13.44 38.91
C GLY A 558 17.11 14.48 39.29
N TYR A 559 18.27 14.45 38.65
CA TYR A 559 19.38 15.35 38.93
C TYR A 559 19.57 16.35 37.80
N ASP A 560 19.64 17.64 38.12
CA ASP A 560 20.02 18.69 37.18
C ASP A 560 21.56 18.79 37.09
N LEU A 561 22.22 17.75 36.57
CA LEU A 561 23.68 17.69 36.44
C LEU A 561 24.11 17.77 34.98
N LEU A 562 25.33 18.26 34.72
CA LEU A 562 25.92 18.14 33.40
C LEU A 562 26.08 16.64 33.06
N PRO A 563 25.86 16.20 31.81
CA PRO A 563 26.09 14.82 31.41
C PRO A 563 27.50 14.31 31.76
N ALA A 564 28.48 15.21 31.69
CA ALA A 564 29.87 14.94 32.08
C ALA A 564 30.06 14.78 33.61
N ALA A 565 29.26 15.44 34.44
CA ALA A 565 29.27 15.28 35.90
C ALA A 565 28.71 13.92 36.32
N SER A 566 27.60 13.49 35.70
CA SER A 566 27.05 12.14 35.89
C SER A 566 28.03 11.05 35.41
N TRP A 567 28.70 11.30 34.28
CA TRP A 567 29.77 10.43 33.79
C TRP A 567 30.94 10.34 34.79
N LEU A 568 31.39 11.46 35.37
CA LEU A 568 32.49 11.50 36.34
C LEU A 568 32.12 10.75 37.64
N LEU A 569 30.91 10.96 38.17
CA LEU A 569 30.41 10.26 39.37
C LEU A 569 30.41 8.74 39.23
N LEU A 570 29.94 8.24 38.09
CA LEU A 570 29.95 6.80 37.80
C LEU A 570 31.37 6.22 37.72
N ARG A 571 32.36 7.03 37.32
CA ARG A 571 33.78 6.64 37.26
C ARG A 571 34.45 6.63 38.63
N VAL A 572 34.19 7.64 39.45
CA VAL A 572 34.69 7.67 40.84
C VAL A 572 34.10 6.48 41.61
N ARG A 573 32.81 6.17 41.42
CA ARG A 573 32.19 4.99 42.05
C ARG A 573 32.90 3.68 41.70
N ARG A 574 33.30 3.51 40.43
CA ARG A 574 33.93 2.28 39.95
C ARG A 574 35.38 2.14 40.41
N ASN A 575 36.15 3.22 40.37
CA ASN A 575 37.59 3.20 40.65
C ASN A 575 37.93 3.55 42.11
N GLY A 576 36.94 3.94 42.93
CA GLY A 576 37.13 4.39 44.31
C GLY A 576 37.52 5.88 44.36
N SER A 577 38.59 6.24 43.66
CA SER A 577 39.01 7.63 43.42
C SER A 577 39.39 7.84 41.96
N VAL A 578 39.33 9.10 41.51
CA VAL A 578 39.80 9.47 40.17
C VAL A 578 40.47 10.83 40.19
N GLU A 579 41.62 10.94 39.53
CA GLU A 579 42.26 12.22 39.21
C GLU A 579 41.69 12.79 37.90
N PRO A 580 40.98 13.93 37.90
CA PRO A 580 40.34 14.49 36.70
C PRO A 580 41.30 14.78 35.53
N GLY A 581 42.52 15.20 35.84
CA GLY A 581 43.55 15.51 34.83
C GLY A 581 44.00 14.26 34.07
N VAL A 582 44.34 13.20 34.81
CA VAL A 582 44.75 11.91 34.22
C VAL A 582 43.58 11.25 33.48
N LEU A 583 42.36 11.38 34.01
CA LEU A 583 41.16 10.86 33.35
C LEU A 583 40.89 11.54 32.01
N ALA A 584 41.08 12.86 31.92
CA ALA A 584 40.93 13.60 30.66
C ALA A 584 41.99 13.22 29.62
N GLU A 585 43.21 12.86 30.03
CA GLU A 585 44.25 12.36 29.12
C GLU A 585 43.95 10.95 28.60
N ARG A 586 43.33 10.09 29.42
CA ARG A 586 43.02 8.69 29.09
C ARG A 586 41.64 8.53 28.43
N SER A 587 40.80 9.56 28.40
CA SER A 587 39.43 9.56 27.87
C SER A 587 39.29 10.41 26.60
N PRO A 588 38.36 10.10 25.68
CA PRO A 588 38.05 10.96 24.53
C PRO A 588 37.32 12.28 24.88
N VAL A 589 37.09 12.57 26.16
CA VAL A 589 36.39 13.77 26.64
C VAL A 589 37.38 14.93 26.84
N PRO A 590 37.12 16.14 26.29
CA PRO A 590 38.01 17.28 26.45
C PRO A 590 38.26 17.66 27.92
N LEU A 591 39.49 18.06 28.26
CA LEU A 591 39.88 18.46 29.62
C LEU A 591 38.97 19.53 30.22
N GLU A 592 38.58 20.53 29.43
CA GLU A 592 37.67 21.59 29.87
C GLU A 592 36.32 21.05 30.39
N VAL A 593 35.79 20.03 29.71
CA VAL A 593 34.51 19.39 30.06
C VAL A 593 34.65 18.56 31.34
N VAL A 594 35.76 17.84 31.51
CA VAL A 594 36.04 17.06 32.71
C VAL A 594 36.27 17.97 33.92
N MET A 595 36.96 19.10 33.74
CA MET A 595 37.19 20.07 34.80
C MET A 595 35.91 20.82 35.20
N ALA A 596 35.04 21.14 34.24
CA ALA A 596 33.71 21.70 34.52
C ALA A 596 32.83 20.72 35.30
N ALA A 597 32.87 19.44 34.94
CA ALA A 597 32.19 18.37 35.66
C ALA A 597 32.72 18.21 37.10
N ALA A 598 34.04 18.15 37.29
CA ALA A 598 34.65 18.08 38.62
C ALA A 598 34.22 19.24 39.51
N ARG A 599 34.23 20.47 38.98
CA ARG A 599 33.78 21.66 39.69
C ARG A 599 32.30 21.55 40.12
N GLN A 600 31.42 21.12 39.23
CA GLN A 600 29.99 21.00 39.54
C GLN A 600 29.72 19.93 40.61
N VAL A 601 30.44 18.82 40.57
CA VAL A 601 30.30 17.72 41.55
C VAL A 601 30.83 18.14 42.93
N GLU A 602 31.92 18.92 42.99
CA GLU A 602 32.46 19.52 44.21
C GLU A 602 31.51 20.59 44.79
N GLU A 603 31.03 21.52 43.97
CA GLU A 603 30.10 22.59 44.39
C GLU A 603 28.81 22.03 44.99
N ARG A 604 28.32 20.90 44.45
CA ARG A 604 27.13 20.20 44.94
C ARG A 604 27.40 19.23 46.08
N ARG A 605 28.64 19.17 46.60
CA ARG A 605 29.07 18.25 47.66
C ARG A 605 28.78 16.78 47.35
N LEU A 606 28.86 16.41 46.07
CA LEU A 606 28.71 15.04 45.59
C LEU A 606 30.07 14.32 45.49
N ALA A 607 31.17 15.07 45.51
CA ALA A 607 32.51 14.53 45.67
C ALA A 607 33.37 15.52 46.45
N GLU A 608 34.34 15.00 47.18
CA GLU A 608 35.36 15.75 47.91
C GLU A 608 36.72 15.50 47.28
N ARG A 609 37.56 16.55 47.24
CA ARG A 609 38.90 16.48 46.67
C ARG A 609 39.93 16.33 47.76
N GLU A 610 40.70 15.24 47.71
CA GLU A 610 41.89 15.04 48.54
C GLU A 610 43.13 15.06 47.65
N GLY A 611 43.89 16.17 47.71
CA GLY A 611 45.03 16.39 46.81
C GLY A 611 44.59 16.55 45.34
N LEU A 612 45.03 15.64 44.47
CA LEU A 612 44.65 15.62 43.04
C LEU A 612 43.47 14.67 42.76
N GLU A 613 43.05 13.87 43.74
CA GLU A 613 42.02 12.85 43.58
C GLU A 613 40.66 13.32 44.08
N LEU A 614 39.60 12.83 43.42
CA LEU A 614 38.21 12.99 43.83
C LEU A 614 37.69 11.70 44.46
N TYR A 615 37.01 11.85 45.60
CA TYR A 615 36.33 10.79 46.37
C TYR A 615 34.85 11.10 46.47
N LEU A 616 33.99 10.08 46.40
CA LEU A 616 32.54 10.28 46.60
C LEU A 616 32.21 10.55 48.07
N THR A 617 31.42 11.60 48.30
CA THR A 617 30.76 11.82 49.59
C THR A 617 29.61 10.82 49.80
N GLU A 618 29.01 10.79 50.98
CA GLU A 618 27.84 9.93 51.26
C GLU A 618 26.66 10.24 50.33
N THR A 619 26.35 11.52 50.13
CA THR A 619 25.36 12.00 49.15
C THR A 619 25.78 11.71 47.70
N GLY A 620 27.08 11.75 47.42
CA GLY A 620 27.67 11.37 46.13
C GLY A 620 27.46 9.89 45.79
N ARG A 621 27.60 9.00 46.78
CA ARG A 621 27.37 7.56 46.60
C ARG A 621 25.91 7.27 46.29
N GLU A 622 24.97 7.90 46.99
CA GLU A 622 23.53 7.74 46.70
C GLU A 622 23.17 8.24 45.30
N ALA A 623 23.70 9.39 44.88
CA ALA A 623 23.49 9.92 43.54
C ALA A 623 24.08 9.01 42.46
N ALA A 624 25.30 8.49 42.68
CA ALA A 624 25.95 7.56 41.76
C ALA A 624 25.20 6.22 41.67
N GLU A 625 24.55 5.78 42.76
CA GLU A 625 23.71 4.57 42.77
C GLU A 625 22.43 4.76 41.95
N ARG A 626 21.74 5.89 42.14
CA ARG A 626 20.56 6.22 41.33
C ARG A 626 20.88 6.37 39.84
N LEU A 627 22.01 7.01 39.52
CA LEU A 627 22.49 7.12 38.14
C LEU A 627 22.80 5.75 37.51
N ALA A 628 23.28 4.80 38.30
CA ALA A 628 23.55 3.45 37.81
C ALA A 628 22.26 2.64 37.56
N VAL A 629 21.29 2.74 38.45
CA VAL A 629 19.96 2.11 38.27
C VAL A 629 19.26 2.69 37.04
N ALA A 630 19.22 4.02 36.90
CA ALA A 630 18.64 4.68 35.73
C ALA A 630 19.34 4.27 34.41
N ARG A 631 20.65 4.00 34.46
CA ARG A 631 21.41 3.48 33.32
C ARG A 631 21.04 2.04 32.99
N GLU A 632 20.89 1.17 33.99
CA GLU A 632 20.45 -0.21 33.78
C GLU A 632 19.05 -0.26 33.16
N GLU A 633 18.14 0.60 33.61
CA GLU A 633 16.79 0.74 33.04
C GLU A 633 16.82 1.27 31.60
N SER A 634 17.64 2.29 31.30
CA SER A 634 17.82 2.81 29.94
C SER A 634 18.39 1.76 28.99
N LEU A 635 19.35 0.93 29.45
CA LEU A 635 19.88 -0.20 28.69
C LEU A 635 18.85 -1.33 28.52
N ALA A 636 17.98 -1.54 29.51
CA ALA A 636 16.92 -2.53 29.44
C ALA A 636 15.80 -2.13 28.45
N GLU A 637 15.45 -0.85 28.38
CA GLU A 637 14.51 -0.32 27.38
C GLU A 637 15.02 -0.50 25.95
N LEU A 638 16.32 -0.35 25.73
CA LEU A 638 16.93 -0.63 24.43
C LEU A 638 16.72 -2.09 24.00
N LEU A 639 16.50 -3.02 24.92
CA LEU A 639 16.23 -4.44 24.64
C LEU A 639 14.72 -4.76 24.50
N GLY A 640 13.83 -3.80 24.80
CA GLY A 640 12.38 -3.92 24.59
C GLY A 640 11.75 -5.17 25.21
N ASP A 641 10.89 -5.85 24.43
CA ASP A 641 10.08 -7.01 24.87
C ASP A 641 10.90 -8.24 25.31
N TRP A 642 12.21 -8.26 25.06
CA TRP A 642 13.10 -9.37 25.43
C TRP A 642 13.58 -9.33 26.89
N TRP A 643 13.37 -8.21 27.59
CA TRP A 643 13.68 -8.07 29.01
C TRP A 643 12.39 -7.90 29.82
N GLN A 644 12.12 -8.84 30.72
CA GLN A 644 11.02 -8.76 31.68
C GLN A 644 11.54 -9.00 33.10
N PRO A 645 11.20 -8.15 34.08
CA PRO A 645 11.58 -8.35 35.47
C PRO A 645 11.14 -9.75 35.95
N GLY A 646 12.10 -10.66 36.19
CA GLY A 646 11.85 -12.02 36.67
C GLY A 646 11.60 -13.11 35.61
N ARG A 647 11.59 -12.79 34.31
CA ARG A 647 11.37 -13.77 33.21
C ARG A 647 12.54 -13.91 32.24
N SER A 648 13.46 -12.95 32.20
CA SER A 648 14.67 -12.99 31.38
C SER A 648 15.63 -14.10 31.88
N ALA A 649 16.27 -14.85 30.97
CA ALA A 649 17.31 -15.81 31.33
C ALA A 649 18.38 -15.13 32.21
N THR A 650 18.79 -15.79 33.30
CA THR A 650 19.72 -15.29 34.33
C THR A 650 21.01 -14.70 33.75
N ASP A 651 21.43 -15.20 32.59
CA ASP A 651 22.63 -14.78 31.87
C ASP A 651 22.50 -13.40 31.21
N LEU A 652 21.30 -12.99 30.76
CA LEU A 652 21.10 -11.68 30.12
C LEU A 652 21.19 -10.53 31.15
N GLY A 653 20.64 -10.75 32.34
CA GLY A 653 20.76 -9.79 33.46
C GLY A 653 22.17 -9.71 34.04
N ARG A 654 22.99 -10.76 33.87
CA ARG A 654 24.42 -10.73 34.20
C ARG A 654 25.21 -9.99 33.13
N LEU A 655 24.94 -10.26 31.86
CA LEU A 655 25.59 -9.61 30.70
C LEU A 655 25.31 -8.10 30.67
N LEU A 656 24.09 -7.66 30.98
CA LEU A 656 23.75 -6.24 31.11
C LEU A 656 24.55 -5.53 32.20
N ARG A 657 24.74 -6.19 33.35
CA ARG A 657 25.57 -5.68 34.44
C ARG A 657 27.05 -5.63 34.05
N GLU A 658 27.56 -6.66 33.39
CA GLU A 658 28.94 -6.71 32.88
C GLU A 658 29.19 -5.63 31.82
N LEU A 659 28.28 -5.44 30.86
CA LEU A 659 28.36 -4.39 29.83
C LEU A 659 28.21 -2.97 30.39
N SER A 660 27.29 -2.75 31.33
CA SER A 660 27.18 -1.48 32.06
C SER A 660 28.50 -1.16 32.77
N THR A 661 29.16 -2.16 33.34
CA THR A 661 30.45 -2.02 34.00
C THR A 661 31.58 -1.74 33.01
N GLU A 662 31.66 -2.45 31.87
CA GLU A 662 32.69 -2.22 30.84
C GLU A 662 32.55 -0.89 30.10
N LEU A 663 31.32 -0.45 29.79
CA LEU A 663 31.06 0.86 29.18
C LEU A 663 31.26 2.04 30.14
N CYS A 664 31.38 1.74 31.44
CA CYS A 664 31.94 2.65 32.44
C CYS A 664 33.48 2.60 32.47
N GLY A 665 34.17 2.06 31.45
CA GLY A 665 35.62 2.16 31.25
C GLY A 665 36.34 0.91 30.77
N ALA A 666 37.11 1.03 29.68
CA ALA A 666 38.08 0.00 29.32
C ALA A 666 39.18 -0.07 30.40
N GLU A 667 39.84 -1.23 30.60
CA GLU A 667 40.98 -1.37 31.53
C GLU A 667 42.10 -0.33 31.31
N ARG A 668 42.15 0.24 30.11
CA ARG A 668 43.08 1.28 29.64
C ARG A 668 42.84 2.66 30.28
N GLU A 669 41.65 2.88 30.85
CA GLU A 669 41.20 4.14 31.45
C GLU A 669 41.27 4.10 33.00
N ARG A 670 41.94 3.10 33.59
CA ARG A 670 42.19 3.03 35.03
C ARG A 670 43.07 4.20 35.48
N PRO A 671 42.80 4.85 36.62
CA PRO A 671 43.61 5.97 37.13
C PRO A 671 44.94 5.53 37.76
N HIS A 672 45.09 4.25 38.12
CA HIS A 672 46.31 3.71 38.73
C HIS A 672 46.98 2.66 37.84
N ASP A 673 48.30 2.76 37.69
CA ASP A 673 49.11 1.73 37.01
C ASP A 673 49.45 0.61 38.01
N VAL A 674 49.22 -0.66 37.63
CA VAL A 674 49.65 -1.82 38.43
C VAL A 674 51.16 -1.99 38.27
N PRO A 675 51.96 -2.12 39.35
CA PRO A 675 53.40 -2.34 39.21
C PRO A 675 53.66 -3.66 38.47
N GLY A 676 54.15 -3.58 37.23
CA GLY A 676 54.58 -4.73 36.42
C GLY A 676 53.94 -4.90 35.03
N GLN A 677 53.02 -4.04 34.57
CA GLN A 677 52.47 -4.12 33.20
C GLN A 677 53.12 -3.12 32.22
N PRO A 678 53.43 -3.50 30.97
CA PRO A 678 54.03 -2.59 30.00
C PRO A 678 53.05 -1.49 29.53
N ARG A 679 53.55 -0.26 29.41
CA ARG A 679 52.81 0.90 28.88
C ARG A 679 52.28 0.63 27.46
N ALA A 680 50.97 0.78 27.25
CA ALA A 680 50.39 0.80 25.91
C ALA A 680 50.88 2.04 25.15
N ALA A 681 51.41 1.83 23.94
CA ALA A 681 52.03 2.88 23.12
C ALA A 681 51.03 3.97 22.68
N PRO A 682 51.47 5.25 22.58
CA PRO A 682 50.61 6.34 22.15
C PRO A 682 50.22 6.23 20.67
N ARG A 683 48.96 6.59 20.37
CA ARG A 683 48.38 6.61 19.02
C ARG A 683 49.23 7.46 18.05
N THR A 684 49.82 6.83 17.06
CA THR A 684 50.20 7.50 15.81
C THR A 684 48.93 8.01 15.13
N ARG A 685 48.83 9.33 14.94
CA ARG A 685 47.79 9.96 14.12
C ARG A 685 48.00 9.49 12.67
N LEU A 686 47.03 8.76 12.12
CA LEU A 686 46.92 8.56 10.68
C LEU A 686 45.93 9.60 10.15
N SER A 687 46.42 10.34 9.15
CA SER A 687 45.74 11.33 8.32
C SER A 687 44.56 10.77 7.54
#